data_AF-A0AA39TE83-F1
#
_entry.id   AF-A0AA39TE83-F1
#
_cell.length_a   1.000
_cell.length_b   1.000
_cell.length_c   1.000
_cell.angle_alpha   90.00
_cell.angle_beta   90.00
_cell.angle_gamma   90.00
#
_symmetry.space_group_name_H-M   'P 1'
#
loop_
_entity.id
_entity.type
_entity.pdbx_description
1 polymer ?
#
loop_
_entity_poly.entity_id
_entity_poly.type
_entity_poly.pdbx_seq_one_letter_code
_entity_poly.pdbx_strand_id
1 'polypeptide(L)'
;MPPLLVQFTPFPSLSHPSFWHKLTQLKLDVLKLSDAHVEITGSYGVGRLIKDREAGAWISVNANLAVEEESFANTKIPTGSVAARGTLKNYNTIEEFKAADKTKLFNECADKIWDSIVTNQDTSVLNSFLIITYADLKKYKYYYWFAFPAFVASPAWHITERGWVPAIEAGFNDAQMSSIHEQLSRNQPSLAFFVVLNSPNSTEVVVSSIDAYVPGATVGFIDPSAQPQNPGWPLRNLLAYLRRLYPDSTSSLDILSWRDAEIPREGWKSRIGSLMVGDRVSKAAAARDTRPSAVGWEKNVQGKLGPRVADLAPMMDPTRLANQAVDLNLKLMRWRIVPSLDLDRIAATRCLLLGAGTLGCYVARCLMGWGVRTITLVDSARVSFSNPVRQPLFQFSDCLNGGRPKAECAAERLKEVWPGLNASGHTLSIPMPGHPIPASPSISDQVKRDVEKLENLIEEHDVVYLLMDSRESRWLPTVIARSKGKLVMNAALGFDTFLVMRHGTRQTSDDNPRLGCYYCNDIVAPADSLTDRTLDQMCTVTRPGLASIAASTAVELMMSVLQHPKGIHAPAPPPSSSNRTDINDDVEGTSVLGLVPHQLRGYLAQFHNMHIVGAAYDKCTGCSETVVNAYETEGFPMLLNAFNDLKYLEKLTGLDKLFEEGEKALQDVEWIEEEEDDEF
;
A
#
# COMPACT_ATOMS: atom_id res chain seq x y z
N MET A 1 -32.61 19.38 53.25
CA MET A 1 -33.00 18.36 52.23
C MET A 1 -31.83 17.38 52.08
N PRO A 2 -31.99 16.14 51.59
CA PRO A 2 -30.85 15.24 51.45
C PRO A 2 -29.84 15.80 50.44
N PRO A 3 -28.53 15.63 50.68
CA PRO A 3 -27.49 16.15 49.79
C PRO A 3 -27.58 15.47 48.41
N LEU A 4 -27.39 16.24 47.33
CA LEU A 4 -27.59 15.78 45.95
C LEU A 4 -26.39 14.96 45.48
N LEU A 5 -26.64 13.86 44.76
CA LEU A 5 -25.57 13.04 44.19
C LEU A 5 -24.91 13.76 43.00
N VAL A 6 -23.57 13.80 42.99
CA VAL A 6 -22.83 14.46 41.90
C VAL A 6 -22.96 13.65 40.61
N GLN A 7 -23.52 14.27 39.58
CA GLN A 7 -23.56 13.73 38.23
C GLN A 7 -22.41 14.32 37.39
N PHE A 8 -21.83 13.51 36.52
CA PHE A 8 -20.65 13.90 35.73
C PHE A 8 -21.00 13.86 34.24
N THR A 9 -20.57 14.87 33.51
CA THR A 9 -20.74 14.94 32.05
C THR A 9 -19.73 13.99 31.38
N PRO A 10 -20.17 13.02 30.55
CA PRO A 10 -19.27 12.14 29.80
C PRO A 10 -18.36 12.91 28.85
N PHE A 11 -17.17 12.36 28.60
CA PHE A 11 -16.18 12.97 27.73
C PHE A 11 -16.46 12.62 26.25
N PRO A 12 -16.73 13.60 25.38
CA PRO A 12 -16.94 13.34 23.95
C PRO A 12 -15.61 13.20 23.20
N SER A 13 -15.52 12.24 22.28
CA SER A 13 -14.37 12.07 21.40
C SER A 13 -14.53 12.82 20.07
N LEU A 14 -13.42 13.35 19.53
CA LEU A 14 -13.32 13.91 18.18
C LEU A 14 -12.08 13.33 17.48
N SER A 15 -12.30 12.55 16.42
CA SER A 15 -11.23 12.05 15.56
C SER A 15 -11.11 12.89 14.29
N HIS A 16 -9.99 13.57 14.08
CA HIS A 16 -9.74 14.29 12.82
C HIS A 16 -9.45 13.33 11.66
N PRO A 17 -9.79 13.68 10.40
CA PRO A 17 -9.42 12.87 9.23
C PRO A 17 -7.92 12.58 9.13
N SER A 18 -7.06 13.53 9.53
CA SER A 18 -5.60 13.39 9.55
C SER A 18 -5.12 12.23 10.42
N PHE A 19 -5.80 11.98 11.55
CA PHE A 19 -5.51 10.84 12.43
C PHE A 19 -5.66 9.50 11.68
N TRP A 20 -6.75 9.34 10.92
CA TRP A 20 -7.02 8.12 10.16
C TRP A 20 -6.06 7.93 8.99
N HIS A 21 -5.66 9.01 8.32
CA HIS A 21 -4.62 8.97 7.30
C HIS A 21 -3.29 8.49 7.88
N LYS A 22 -2.89 9.03 9.04
CA LYS A 22 -1.65 8.62 9.70
C LYS A 22 -1.70 7.17 10.16
N LEU A 23 -2.84 6.73 10.71
CA LEU A 23 -3.05 5.34 11.10
C LEU A 23 -2.89 4.39 9.91
N THR A 24 -3.46 4.75 8.76
CA THR A 24 -3.33 3.96 7.52
C THR A 24 -1.88 3.89 7.05
N GLN A 25 -1.15 5.02 7.05
CA GLN A 25 0.26 5.04 6.70
C GLN A 25 1.09 4.14 7.65
N LEU A 26 0.92 4.31 8.96
CA LEU A 26 1.60 3.49 9.96
C LEU A 26 1.26 2.00 9.80
N LYS A 27 0.01 1.68 9.46
CA LYS A 27 -0.42 0.31 9.25
C LYS A 27 0.21 -0.31 8.01
N LEU A 28 0.32 0.45 6.92
CA LEU A 28 0.91 -0.02 5.66
C LEU A 28 2.44 -0.13 5.73
N ASP A 29 3.12 0.81 6.36
CA ASP A 29 4.57 0.93 6.22
C ASP A 29 5.33 0.34 7.42
N VAL A 30 4.80 0.50 8.63
CA VAL A 30 5.49 0.15 9.88
C VAL A 30 4.90 -1.10 10.53
N LEU A 31 3.60 -1.06 10.89
CA LEU A 31 2.98 -2.11 11.69
C LEU A 31 2.74 -3.39 10.88
N LYS A 32 2.45 -3.28 9.58
CA LYS A 32 2.16 -4.43 8.69
C LYS A 32 1.13 -5.37 9.33
N LEU A 33 1.52 -6.60 9.68
CA LEU A 33 0.66 -7.60 10.34
C LEU A 33 0.61 -7.48 11.86
N SER A 34 1.44 -6.64 12.49
CA SER A 34 1.45 -6.45 13.93
C SER A 34 0.14 -5.84 14.44
N ASP A 35 -0.35 -6.38 15.54
CA ASP A 35 -1.49 -5.88 16.31
C ASP A 35 -1.03 -5.20 17.61
N ALA A 36 0.25 -4.84 17.74
CA ALA A 36 0.80 -4.25 18.95
C ALA A 36 0.08 -2.95 19.37
N HIS A 37 0.14 -2.65 20.67
CA HIS A 37 -0.36 -1.39 21.21
C HIS A 37 0.52 -0.23 20.74
N VAL A 38 -0.12 0.87 20.34
CA VAL A 38 0.56 2.11 19.97
C VAL A 38 0.19 3.18 21.00
N GLU A 39 1.19 3.84 21.57
CA GLU A 39 0.96 4.98 22.46
C GLU A 39 0.61 6.22 21.63
N ILE A 40 -0.41 6.95 22.06
CA ILE A 40 -0.88 8.17 21.40
C ILE A 40 -1.14 9.27 22.43
N THR A 41 -1.02 10.53 22.03
CA THR A 41 -1.34 11.68 22.89
C THR A 41 -2.55 12.43 22.33
N GLY A 42 -3.62 12.53 23.12
CA GLY A 42 -4.79 13.35 22.81
C GLY A 42 -4.71 14.71 23.47
N SER A 43 -5.49 15.67 22.98
CA SER A 43 -5.61 16.99 23.60
C SER A 43 -7.06 17.36 23.87
N TYR A 44 -7.30 18.05 24.99
CA TYR A 44 -8.60 18.63 25.30
C TYR A 44 -8.45 20.01 25.92
N GLY A 45 -9.52 20.79 25.92
CA GLY A 45 -9.56 22.13 26.51
C GLY A 45 -10.73 22.33 27.44
N VAL A 46 -10.96 23.59 27.81
CA VAL A 46 -12.13 23.98 28.62
C VAL A 46 -13.42 24.02 27.81
N GLY A 47 -14.54 23.70 28.46
CA GLY A 47 -15.88 23.86 27.88
C GLY A 47 -16.20 25.34 27.58
N ARG A 48 -16.91 25.61 26.49
CA ARG A 48 -17.26 26.98 26.07
C ARG A 48 -18.76 27.23 26.18
N LEU A 49 -19.13 28.35 26.79
CA LEU A 49 -20.49 28.89 26.71
C LEU A 49 -20.53 29.98 25.63
N ILE A 50 -21.30 29.74 24.58
CA ILE A 50 -21.47 30.64 23.44
C ILE A 50 -22.88 31.23 23.51
N LYS A 51 -23.00 32.54 23.39
CA LYS A 51 -24.31 33.22 23.31
C LYS A 51 -24.81 33.16 21.88
N ASP A 52 -25.99 32.59 21.69
CA ASP A 52 -26.64 32.58 20.38
C ASP A 52 -26.98 34.01 19.96
N ARG A 53 -26.62 34.39 18.73
CA ARG A 53 -26.87 35.72 18.17
C ARG A 53 -28.35 35.93 17.83
N GLU A 54 -29.10 34.85 17.60
CA GLU A 54 -30.52 34.92 17.22
C GLU A 54 -31.47 34.76 18.43
N ALA A 55 -31.23 33.78 19.30
CA ALA A 55 -32.11 33.51 20.44
C ALA A 55 -31.71 34.19 21.76
N GLY A 56 -30.50 34.78 21.84
CA GLY A 56 -29.97 35.42 23.06
C GLY A 56 -29.66 34.47 24.22
N ALA A 57 -29.91 33.17 24.06
CA ALA A 57 -29.67 32.12 25.04
C ALA A 57 -28.21 31.65 25.03
N TRP A 58 -27.70 31.24 26.20
CA TRP A 58 -26.36 30.66 26.34
C TRP A 58 -26.38 29.18 25.98
N ILE A 59 -25.67 28.79 24.94
CA ILE A 59 -25.49 27.40 24.50
C ILE A 59 -24.18 26.88 25.09
N SER A 60 -24.27 25.74 25.79
CA SER A 60 -23.13 25.03 26.35
C SER A 60 -22.52 24.10 25.30
N VAL A 61 -21.26 24.34 24.93
CA VAL A 61 -20.47 23.51 24.02
C VAL A 61 -19.36 22.87 24.82
N ASN A 62 -19.49 21.57 25.10
CA ASN A 62 -18.44 20.81 25.79
C ASN A 62 -17.18 20.75 24.92
N ALA A 63 -16.01 20.71 25.55
CA ALA A 63 -14.77 20.40 24.87
C ALA A 63 -14.70 18.89 24.58
N ASN A 64 -14.17 18.56 23.41
CA ASN A 64 -13.91 17.18 22.99
C ASN A 64 -12.46 16.81 23.27
N LEU A 65 -12.20 15.52 23.49
CA LEU A 65 -10.86 15.00 23.32
C LEU A 65 -10.58 14.82 21.83
N ALA A 66 -9.67 15.63 21.30
CA ALA A 66 -9.25 15.58 19.91
C ALA A 66 -8.02 14.67 19.74
N VAL A 67 -8.06 13.83 18.70
CA VAL A 67 -6.90 13.08 18.19
C VAL A 67 -6.64 13.45 16.72
N GLU A 68 -5.38 13.69 16.42
CA GLU A 68 -4.88 14.21 15.12
C GLU A 68 -3.64 13.44 14.66
N GLU A 69 -3.01 13.82 13.54
CA GLU A 69 -1.75 13.19 13.09
C GLU A 69 -0.63 13.33 14.13
N GLU A 70 -0.53 14.49 14.79
CA GLU A 70 0.49 14.78 15.81
C GLU A 70 0.34 13.89 17.06
N SER A 71 -0.84 13.28 17.27
CA SER A 71 -1.08 12.34 18.35
C SER A 71 -0.17 11.12 18.32
N PHE A 72 0.38 10.74 17.16
CA PHE A 72 1.34 9.64 17.03
C PHE A 72 2.80 10.05 17.26
N ALA A 73 3.12 11.35 17.24
CA ALA A 73 4.48 11.87 17.24
C ALA A 73 4.95 12.41 18.61
N ASN A 74 4.09 12.39 19.64
CA ASN A 74 4.39 12.91 20.99
C ASN A 74 4.92 14.36 21.02
N THR A 75 4.58 15.19 20.03
CA THR A 75 5.08 16.57 19.92
C THR A 75 3.99 17.60 19.63
N LYS A 76 4.13 18.75 20.33
CA LYS A 76 3.34 20.00 20.30
C LYS A 76 1.84 19.82 20.56
N ILE A 77 1.43 20.20 21.76
CA ILE A 77 0.03 20.33 22.15
C ILE A 77 -0.38 21.79 21.89
N PRO A 78 -1.60 22.06 21.40
CA PRO A 78 -2.09 23.42 21.25
C PRO A 78 -1.98 24.22 22.54
N THR A 79 -1.58 25.50 22.43
CA THR A 79 -1.46 26.40 23.58
C THR A 79 -2.79 26.52 24.31
N GLY A 80 -2.80 26.30 25.63
CA GLY A 80 -4.03 26.32 26.44
C GLY A 80 -4.82 25.00 26.43
N SER A 81 -4.31 23.94 25.81
CA SER A 81 -4.86 22.58 25.89
C SER A 81 -4.07 21.69 26.84
N VAL A 82 -4.75 20.66 27.35
CA VAL A 82 -4.20 19.67 28.28
C VAL A 82 -3.88 18.38 27.53
N ALA A 83 -2.72 17.80 27.83
CA ALA A 83 -2.29 16.50 27.33
C ALA A 83 -3.09 15.37 28.00
N ALA A 84 -3.55 14.41 27.22
CA ALA A 84 -4.04 13.13 27.73
C ALA A 84 -3.26 11.99 27.07
N ARG A 85 -2.73 11.06 27.88
CA ARG A 85 -2.00 9.88 27.36
C ARG A 85 -2.97 8.77 27.01
N GLY A 86 -2.93 8.29 25.77
CA GLY A 86 -3.81 7.25 25.27
C GLY A 86 -3.08 6.00 24.79
N THR A 87 -3.80 4.89 24.77
CA THR A 87 -3.35 3.66 24.10
C THR A 87 -4.29 3.34 22.94
N LEU A 88 -3.72 3.07 21.77
CA LEU A 88 -4.42 2.63 20.57
C LEU A 88 -4.14 1.14 20.33
N LYS A 89 -5.21 0.33 20.25
CA LYS A 89 -5.14 -1.08 19.83
C LYS A 89 -5.87 -1.24 18.51
N ASN A 90 -5.12 -1.45 17.43
CA ASN A 90 -5.67 -1.68 16.10
C ASN A 90 -5.68 -3.17 15.73
N TYR A 91 -6.86 -3.69 15.39
CA TYR A 91 -7.05 -5.07 14.95
C TYR A 91 -6.88 -5.22 13.44
N ASN A 92 -6.45 -6.40 13.00
CA ASN A 92 -6.25 -6.71 11.58
C ASN A 92 -7.54 -7.14 10.90
N THR A 93 -8.41 -7.84 11.63
CA THR A 93 -9.69 -8.34 11.11
C THR A 93 -10.87 -7.79 11.91
N ILE A 94 -12.03 -7.73 11.28
CA ILE A 94 -13.26 -7.26 11.94
C ILE A 94 -13.77 -8.32 12.94
N GLU A 95 -13.49 -9.59 12.69
CA GLU A 95 -13.81 -10.71 13.56
C GLU A 95 -13.05 -10.61 14.88
N GLU A 96 -11.74 -10.36 14.84
CA GLU A 96 -10.92 -10.09 16.03
C GLU A 96 -11.45 -8.88 16.79
N PHE A 97 -11.77 -7.78 16.10
CA PHE A 97 -12.33 -6.58 16.74
C PHE A 97 -13.66 -6.85 17.45
N LYS A 98 -14.54 -7.68 16.86
CA LYS A 98 -15.82 -8.08 17.45
C LYS A 98 -15.63 -9.02 18.64
N ALA A 99 -14.76 -10.02 18.50
CA ALA A 99 -14.47 -11.03 19.51
C ALA A 99 -13.58 -10.54 20.66
N ALA A 100 -12.90 -9.40 20.49
CA ALA A 100 -12.01 -8.83 21.49
C ALA A 100 -12.72 -8.60 22.84
N ASP A 101 -12.09 -9.06 23.92
CA ASP A 101 -12.53 -8.84 25.30
C ASP A 101 -12.31 -7.39 25.71
N LYS A 102 -13.38 -6.59 25.52
CA LYS A 102 -13.39 -5.15 25.79
C LYS A 102 -13.33 -4.85 27.29
N THR A 103 -13.81 -5.78 28.11
CA THR A 103 -13.80 -5.62 29.57
C THR A 103 -12.39 -5.80 30.10
N LYS A 104 -11.66 -6.82 29.61
CA LYS A 104 -10.26 -7.04 29.96
C LYS A 104 -9.37 -5.87 29.58
N LEU A 105 -9.44 -5.41 28.32
CA LEU A 105 -8.63 -4.26 27.85
C LEU A 105 -8.93 -2.97 28.62
N PHE A 106 -10.20 -2.74 28.94
CA PHE A 106 -10.61 -1.60 29.76
C PHE A 106 -10.04 -1.69 31.18
N ASN A 107 -10.08 -2.88 31.79
CA ASN A 107 -9.53 -3.12 33.12
C ASN A 107 -8.01 -2.95 33.15
N GLU A 108 -7.27 -3.46 32.16
CA GLU A 108 -5.81 -3.28 32.07
C GLU A 108 -5.43 -1.79 32.02
N CYS A 109 -6.21 -0.97 31.30
CA CYS A 109 -6.00 0.48 31.27
C CYS A 109 -6.32 1.13 32.63
N ALA A 110 -7.41 0.73 33.29
CA ALA A 110 -7.77 1.23 34.62
C ALA A 110 -6.78 0.78 35.71
N ASP A 111 -6.23 -0.42 35.62
CA ASP A 111 -5.19 -0.95 36.50
C ASP A 111 -3.92 -0.11 36.36
N LYS A 112 -3.47 0.22 35.13
CA LYS A 112 -2.34 1.13 34.90
C LYS A 112 -2.52 2.51 35.56
N ILE A 113 -3.73 3.08 35.47
CA ILE A 113 -4.02 4.36 36.14
C ILE A 113 -3.94 4.18 37.66
N TRP A 114 -4.52 3.12 38.22
CA TRP A 114 -4.49 2.85 39.65
C TRP A 114 -3.08 2.59 40.19
N ASP A 115 -2.28 1.80 39.49
CA ASP A 115 -0.89 1.50 39.85
C ASP A 115 -0.03 2.77 39.84
N SER A 116 -0.28 3.69 38.90
CA SER A 116 0.37 5.01 38.85
C SER A 116 -0.01 5.87 40.06
N ILE A 117 -1.27 5.82 40.50
CA ILE A 117 -1.74 6.53 41.70
C ILE A 117 -1.06 5.98 42.96
N VAL A 118 -0.97 4.64 43.09
CA VAL A 118 -0.44 3.98 44.28
C VAL A 118 1.08 4.09 44.37
N THR A 119 1.78 3.91 43.26
CA THR A 119 3.25 3.77 43.24
C THR A 119 3.96 5.09 42.98
N ASN A 120 3.51 5.84 41.96
CA ASN A 120 4.25 6.98 41.44
C ASN A 120 3.69 8.33 41.90
N GLN A 121 2.46 8.36 42.42
CA GLN A 121 1.73 9.58 42.77
C GLN A 121 1.72 10.61 41.63
N ASP A 122 1.72 10.13 40.37
CA ASP A 122 1.76 10.99 39.19
C ASP A 122 0.34 11.26 38.67
N THR A 123 0.07 12.52 38.36
CA THR A 123 -1.22 12.98 37.85
C THR A 123 -1.30 13.05 36.33
N SER A 124 -0.17 12.82 35.63
CA SER A 124 -0.09 12.83 34.17
C SER A 124 -0.92 11.72 33.49
N VAL A 125 -1.17 10.62 34.20
CA VAL A 125 -1.87 9.41 33.68
C VAL A 125 -3.36 9.38 34.07
N LEU A 126 -3.83 10.30 34.92
CA LEU A 126 -5.21 10.27 35.44
C LEU A 126 -6.27 10.43 34.34
N ASN A 127 -5.96 11.17 33.27
CA ASN A 127 -6.86 11.37 32.14
C ASN A 127 -6.55 10.44 30.96
N SER A 128 -6.00 9.26 31.25
CA SER A 128 -5.71 8.30 30.19
C SER A 128 -6.95 7.79 29.48
N PHE A 129 -6.79 7.47 28.20
CA PHE A 129 -7.87 6.96 27.35
C PHE A 129 -7.42 5.75 26.53
N LEU A 130 -8.40 4.94 26.10
CA LEU A 130 -8.19 3.78 25.26
C LEU A 130 -8.98 3.95 23.96
N ILE A 131 -8.35 3.68 22.83
CA ILE A 131 -9.03 3.55 21.54
C ILE A 131 -8.81 2.13 21.02
N ILE A 132 -9.90 1.43 20.74
CA ILE A 132 -9.85 0.21 19.94
C ILE A 132 -10.31 0.52 18.51
N THR A 133 -9.56 0.07 17.50
CA THR A 133 -9.86 0.35 16.10
C THR A 133 -9.77 -0.89 15.22
N TYR A 134 -10.55 -0.88 14.14
CA TYR A 134 -10.35 -1.73 12.97
C TYR A 134 -10.45 -0.86 11.72
N ALA A 135 -9.38 -0.83 10.93
CA ALA A 135 -9.29 -0.03 9.72
C ALA A 135 -9.52 -0.91 8.49
N ASP A 136 -10.67 -0.76 7.82
CA ASP A 136 -10.90 -1.34 6.50
C ASP A 136 -10.22 -0.46 5.45
N LEU A 137 -8.97 -0.78 5.13
CA LEU A 137 -8.16 -0.03 4.16
C LEU A 137 -8.63 -0.20 2.71
N LYS A 138 -9.54 -1.15 2.42
CA LYS A 138 -10.12 -1.31 1.08
C LYS A 138 -11.29 -0.36 0.89
N LYS A 139 -12.12 -0.18 1.93
CA LYS A 139 -13.31 0.69 1.91
C LYS A 139 -13.10 2.04 2.58
N TYR A 140 -11.95 2.28 3.20
CA TYR A 140 -11.62 3.48 3.97
C TYR A 140 -12.65 3.75 5.08
N LYS A 141 -13.09 2.66 5.71
CA LYS A 141 -14.02 2.67 6.84
C LYS A 141 -13.27 2.30 8.10
N TYR A 142 -13.33 3.19 9.08
CA TYR A 142 -12.65 3.02 10.34
C TYR A 142 -13.69 2.79 11.42
N TYR A 143 -13.68 1.58 11.97
CA TYR A 143 -14.50 1.21 13.11
C TYR A 143 -13.70 1.51 14.36
N TYR A 144 -14.25 2.32 15.26
CA TYR A 144 -13.51 2.74 16.46
C TYR A 144 -14.41 2.86 17.68
N TRP A 145 -13.81 2.72 18.86
CA TRP A 145 -14.52 2.92 20.12
C TRP A 145 -13.57 3.49 21.17
N PHE A 146 -13.93 4.66 21.70
CA PHE A 146 -13.21 5.31 22.80
C PHE A 146 -13.69 4.81 24.15
N ALA A 147 -12.75 4.64 25.06
CA ALA A 147 -13.02 4.50 26.48
C ALA A 147 -12.22 5.52 27.28
N PHE A 148 -12.87 6.10 28.28
CA PHE A 148 -12.30 7.06 29.23
C PHE A 148 -12.42 6.47 30.64
N PRO A 149 -11.49 5.59 31.06
CA PRO A 149 -11.59 4.91 32.33
C PRO A 149 -11.68 5.91 33.49
N ALA A 150 -12.81 5.85 34.20
CA ALA A 150 -13.03 6.66 35.39
C ALA A 150 -13.52 5.84 36.56
N PHE A 151 -12.93 6.08 37.74
CA PHE A 151 -13.26 5.35 38.96
C PHE A 151 -14.62 5.79 39.54
N VAL A 152 -15.38 4.82 40.02
CA VAL A 152 -16.64 5.04 40.73
C VAL A 152 -16.36 4.99 42.22
N ALA A 153 -16.60 6.11 42.90
CA ALA A 153 -16.44 6.20 44.34
C ALA A 153 -17.53 5.40 45.07
N SER A 154 -17.13 4.59 46.04
CA SER A 154 -18.02 3.90 46.99
C SER A 154 -17.51 4.15 48.41
N PRO A 155 -18.22 4.91 49.28
CA PRO A 155 -19.45 5.69 49.06
C PRO A 155 -19.33 6.83 48.04
N ALA A 156 -20.47 7.19 47.42
CA ALA A 156 -20.60 8.24 46.42
C ALA A 156 -20.46 9.65 47.01
N TRP A 157 -19.99 10.59 46.18
CA TRP A 157 -19.85 12.00 46.51
C TRP A 157 -21.21 12.71 46.41
N HIS A 158 -21.50 13.54 47.41
CA HIS A 158 -22.67 14.41 47.42
C HIS A 158 -22.24 15.87 47.46
N ILE A 159 -22.98 16.74 46.78
CA ILE A 159 -22.76 18.18 46.81
C ILE A 159 -23.63 18.82 47.91
N THR A 160 -23.10 19.86 48.55
CA THR A 160 -23.85 20.67 49.53
C THR A 160 -25.09 21.31 48.91
N GLU A 161 -26.04 21.76 49.75
CA GLU A 161 -27.33 22.35 49.31
C GLU A 161 -27.17 23.58 48.38
N ARG A 162 -25.99 24.23 48.40
CA ARG A 162 -25.66 25.37 47.53
C ARG A 162 -25.39 24.98 46.07
N GLY A 163 -25.15 23.70 45.79
CA GLY A 163 -24.83 23.22 44.45
C GLY A 163 -23.54 23.83 43.88
N TRP A 164 -23.43 23.88 42.55
CA TRP A 164 -22.31 24.51 41.85
C TRP A 164 -22.54 26.01 41.68
N VAL A 165 -21.90 26.80 42.51
CA VAL A 165 -22.01 28.27 42.51
C VAL A 165 -20.91 28.91 41.64
N PRO A 166 -21.15 30.07 41.01
CA PRO A 166 -20.09 30.86 40.37
C PRO A 166 -18.94 31.14 41.35
N ALA A 167 -17.69 31.08 40.88
CA ALA A 167 -16.52 31.24 41.75
C ALA A 167 -16.52 32.58 42.53
N ILE A 168 -17.06 33.64 41.93
CA ILE A 168 -17.18 34.97 42.54
C ILE A 168 -18.13 34.95 43.75
N GLU A 169 -19.26 34.26 43.62
CA GLU A 169 -20.26 34.12 44.70
C GLU A 169 -19.78 33.21 45.83
N ALA A 170 -18.77 32.37 45.57
CA ALA A 170 -18.15 31.49 46.53
C ALA A 170 -17.01 32.13 47.33
N GLY A 171 -16.66 33.40 47.07
CA GLY A 171 -15.67 34.17 47.82
C GLY A 171 -14.36 34.49 47.08
N PHE A 172 -14.30 34.28 45.75
CA PHE A 172 -13.16 34.73 44.93
C PHE A 172 -13.38 36.12 44.33
N ASN A 173 -12.35 36.96 44.32
CA ASN A 173 -12.40 38.28 43.71
C ASN A 173 -11.91 38.26 42.24
N ASP A 174 -12.32 39.23 41.42
CA ASP A 174 -11.90 39.32 39.99
C ASP A 174 -10.37 39.37 39.81
N ALA A 175 -9.66 40.02 40.74
CA ALA A 175 -8.20 40.08 40.75
C ALA A 175 -7.56 38.69 40.99
N GLN A 176 -8.17 37.88 41.84
CA GLN A 176 -7.72 36.52 42.13
C GLN A 176 -7.94 35.60 40.93
N MET A 177 -9.11 35.67 40.30
CA MET A 177 -9.43 34.90 39.10
C MET A 177 -8.53 35.25 37.91
N SER A 178 -8.21 36.55 37.72
CA SER A 178 -7.27 37.00 36.70
C SER A 178 -5.85 36.47 36.95
N SER A 179 -5.41 36.46 38.22
CA SER A 179 -4.10 35.90 38.60
C SER A 179 -4.03 34.39 38.34
N ILE A 180 -5.10 33.64 38.65
CA ILE A 180 -5.20 32.21 38.34
C ILE A 180 -5.09 31.96 36.83
N HIS A 181 -5.82 32.73 36.01
CA HIS A 181 -5.76 32.60 34.54
C HIS A 181 -4.34 32.85 34.00
N GLU A 182 -3.67 33.89 34.50
CA GLU A 182 -2.32 34.25 34.08
C GLU A 182 -1.29 33.17 34.47
N GLN A 183 -1.38 32.64 35.71
CA GLN A 183 -0.50 31.57 36.18
C GLN A 183 -0.73 30.25 35.42
N LEU A 184 -1.99 29.90 35.12
CA LEU A 184 -2.32 28.72 34.30
C LEU A 184 -1.84 28.87 32.86
N SER A 185 -1.93 30.08 32.28
CA SER A 185 -1.49 30.35 30.91
C SER A 185 0.03 30.36 30.75
N ARG A 186 0.78 30.70 31.82
CA ARG A 186 2.25 30.74 31.84
C ARG A 186 2.88 29.35 32.04
N ASN A 187 2.17 28.42 32.66
CA ASN A 187 2.67 27.06 32.87
C ASN A 187 2.64 26.26 31.56
N GLN A 188 3.81 25.85 31.06
CA GLN A 188 3.96 24.90 29.97
C GLN A 188 4.78 23.69 30.43
N PRO A 189 4.23 22.46 30.40
CA PRO A 189 2.89 22.08 29.93
C PRO A 189 1.75 22.56 30.84
N SER A 190 0.55 22.71 30.26
CA SER A 190 -0.66 23.12 31.01
C SER A 190 -0.99 22.11 32.11
N LEU A 191 -1.26 22.61 33.32
CA LEU A 191 -1.60 21.77 34.47
C LEU A 191 -3.06 21.30 34.38
N ALA A 192 -3.26 20.00 34.13
CA ALA A 192 -4.59 19.38 34.10
C ALA A 192 -5.34 19.55 35.44
N PHE A 193 -4.60 19.45 36.53
CA PHE A 193 -5.05 19.53 37.92
C PHE A 193 -4.11 20.45 38.69
N PHE A 194 -4.66 21.30 39.56
CA PHE A 194 -3.90 22.29 40.30
C PHE A 194 -4.53 22.56 41.66
N VAL A 195 -3.77 23.16 42.57
CA VAL A 195 -4.26 23.59 43.88
C VAL A 195 -4.14 25.10 43.97
N VAL A 196 -5.17 25.72 44.54
CA VAL A 196 -5.27 27.15 44.75
C VAL A 196 -5.02 27.42 46.23
N LEU A 197 -3.86 27.99 46.54
CA LEU A 197 -3.45 28.33 47.91
C LEU A 197 -3.75 29.80 48.16
N ASN A 198 -4.62 30.07 49.14
CA ASN A 198 -4.93 31.42 49.60
C ASN A 198 -4.01 31.80 50.76
N SER A 199 -3.32 32.93 50.65
CA SER A 199 -2.58 33.48 51.78
C SER A 199 -3.56 34.13 52.77
N PRO A 200 -3.54 33.80 54.07
CA PRO A 200 -4.57 34.23 55.03
C PRO A 200 -4.65 35.76 55.26
N ASN A 201 -3.67 36.54 54.78
CA ASN A 201 -3.56 37.99 54.98
C ASN A 201 -3.34 38.81 53.69
N SER A 202 -3.42 38.22 52.49
CA SER A 202 -3.26 38.96 51.23
C SER A 202 -4.29 38.54 50.18
N THR A 203 -4.57 39.43 49.23
CA THR A 203 -5.39 39.12 48.04
C THR A 203 -4.64 38.28 46.99
N GLU A 204 -3.43 37.81 47.30
CA GLU A 204 -2.60 37.03 46.39
C GLU A 204 -2.93 35.53 46.48
N VAL A 205 -3.07 34.92 45.30
CA VAL A 205 -3.39 33.51 45.12
C VAL A 205 -2.26 32.84 44.37
N VAL A 206 -1.82 31.68 44.86
CA VAL A 206 -0.76 30.90 44.22
C VAL A 206 -1.35 29.60 43.68
N VAL A 207 -1.16 29.36 42.37
CA VAL A 207 -1.52 28.12 41.69
C VAL A 207 -0.31 27.20 41.68
N SER A 208 -0.42 26.05 42.34
CA SER A 208 0.63 25.03 42.39
C SER A 208 0.16 23.70 41.81
N SER A 209 1.10 22.76 41.57
CA SER A 209 0.72 21.39 41.22
C SER A 209 -0.08 20.75 42.35
N ILE A 210 -0.84 19.72 41.99
CA ILE A 210 -1.65 18.94 42.93
C ILE A 210 -0.84 18.26 44.04
N ASP A 211 0.47 18.07 43.84
CA ASP A 211 1.37 17.48 44.83
C ASP A 211 1.56 18.38 46.06
N ALA A 212 1.36 19.68 45.90
CA ALA A 212 1.42 20.67 46.97
C ALA A 212 0.10 20.82 47.75
N TYR A 213 -0.79 19.82 47.66
CA TYR A 213 -2.10 19.86 48.33
C TYR A 213 -1.96 19.98 49.86
N VAL A 214 -2.71 20.92 50.44
CA VAL A 214 -2.82 21.15 51.88
C VAL A 214 -4.28 20.95 52.30
N PRO A 215 -4.56 20.31 53.46
CA PRO A 215 -5.92 20.19 53.99
C PRO A 215 -6.64 21.55 54.05
N GLY A 216 -7.83 21.63 53.43
CA GLY A 216 -8.62 22.85 53.36
C GLY A 216 -8.31 23.78 52.18
N ALA A 217 -7.33 23.46 51.32
CA ALA A 217 -7.09 24.19 50.08
C ALA A 217 -8.14 23.87 49.00
N THR A 218 -8.44 24.84 48.14
CA THR A 218 -9.33 24.64 46.99
C THR A 218 -8.60 23.91 45.88
N VAL A 219 -9.17 22.81 45.39
CA VAL A 219 -8.59 22.01 44.30
C VAL A 219 -9.23 22.38 42.98
N GLY A 220 -8.42 22.75 42.00
CA GLY A 220 -8.85 23.08 40.65
C GLY A 220 -8.56 22.00 39.62
N PHE A 221 -9.41 21.91 38.60
CA PHE A 221 -9.12 21.14 37.38
C PHE A 221 -9.65 21.86 36.16
N ILE A 222 -9.00 21.61 35.01
CA ILE A 222 -9.47 22.11 33.71
C ILE A 222 -10.70 21.31 33.30
N ASP A 223 -11.86 21.95 33.32
CA ASP A 223 -13.15 21.31 33.11
C ASP A 223 -13.57 21.34 31.63
N PRO A 224 -13.66 20.18 30.96
CA PRO A 224 -14.17 20.11 29.58
C PRO A 224 -15.69 20.31 29.49
N SER A 225 -16.42 20.23 30.60
CA SER A 225 -17.87 20.43 30.59
C SER A 225 -18.23 21.91 30.59
N ALA A 226 -19.19 22.27 29.73
CA ALA A 226 -19.81 23.58 29.72
C ALA A 226 -21.15 23.62 30.51
N GLN A 227 -21.57 22.50 31.13
CA GLN A 227 -22.86 22.41 31.80
C GLN A 227 -22.85 23.05 33.20
N PRO A 228 -23.80 23.95 33.55
CA PRO A 228 -23.79 24.68 34.82
C PRO A 228 -23.83 23.80 36.09
N GLN A 229 -24.52 22.65 36.04
CA GLN A 229 -24.79 21.81 37.21
C GLN A 229 -23.94 20.52 37.26
N ASN A 230 -23.25 20.18 36.17
CA ASN A 230 -22.53 18.92 36.04
C ASN A 230 -21.05 19.19 35.69
N PRO A 231 -20.08 18.79 36.54
CA PRO A 231 -18.66 18.85 36.21
C PRO A 231 -18.29 17.82 35.13
N GLY A 232 -17.13 18.03 34.50
CA GLY A 232 -16.58 17.11 33.53
C GLY A 232 -16.09 15.77 34.10
N TRP A 233 -15.91 14.82 33.20
CA TRP A 233 -15.43 13.47 33.48
C TRP A 233 -14.10 13.38 34.26
N PRO A 234 -13.07 14.23 34.02
CA PRO A 234 -11.77 14.16 34.71
C PRO A 234 -11.83 14.23 36.24
N LEU A 235 -12.86 14.88 36.79
CA LEU A 235 -13.01 15.05 38.24
C LEU A 235 -13.13 13.72 38.98
N ARG A 236 -13.67 12.66 38.36
CA ARG A 236 -13.79 11.34 38.98
C ARG A 236 -12.43 10.76 39.39
N ASN A 237 -11.44 10.89 38.50
CA ASN A 237 -10.10 10.34 38.73
C ASN A 237 -9.31 11.19 39.72
N LEU A 238 -9.50 12.50 39.68
CA LEU A 238 -8.94 13.42 40.69
C LEU A 238 -9.46 13.11 42.10
N LEU A 239 -10.76 12.88 42.25
CA LEU A 239 -11.35 12.55 43.56
C LEU A 239 -10.86 11.19 44.08
N ALA A 240 -10.65 10.21 43.19
CA ALA A 240 -10.07 8.92 43.55
C ALA A 240 -8.61 9.06 44.00
N TYR A 241 -7.82 9.89 43.29
CA TYR A 241 -6.44 10.22 43.62
C TYR A 241 -6.33 10.86 45.01
N LEU A 242 -7.08 11.95 45.26
CA LEU A 242 -7.04 12.67 46.53
C LEU A 242 -7.48 11.81 47.71
N ARG A 243 -8.55 11.02 47.55
CA ARG A 243 -9.06 10.15 48.61
C ARG A 243 -8.08 9.05 48.99
N ARG A 244 -7.27 8.57 48.04
CA ARG A 244 -6.24 7.54 48.30
C ARG A 244 -5.02 8.10 49.04
N LEU A 245 -4.60 9.32 48.70
CA LEU A 245 -3.41 9.94 49.28
C LEU A 245 -3.70 10.64 50.61
N TYR A 246 -4.84 11.31 50.74
CA TYR A 246 -5.22 12.12 51.90
C TYR A 246 -6.57 11.71 52.48
N PRO A 247 -6.74 10.46 52.95
CA PRO A 247 -8.03 9.93 53.38
C PRO A 247 -8.64 10.69 54.57
N ASP A 248 -7.81 11.23 55.47
CA ASP A 248 -8.28 11.88 56.70
C ASP A 248 -8.73 13.33 56.49
N SER A 249 -8.30 13.98 55.40
CA SER A 249 -8.63 15.37 55.07
C SER A 249 -9.59 15.53 53.89
N THR A 250 -10.07 14.43 53.29
CA THR A 250 -10.91 14.43 52.09
C THR A 250 -12.40 14.16 52.36
N SER A 251 -12.84 14.25 53.62
CA SER A 251 -14.27 14.15 54.00
C SER A 251 -15.11 15.29 53.42
N SER A 252 -14.51 16.48 53.24
CA SER A 252 -15.06 17.64 52.54
C SER A 252 -13.99 18.27 51.66
N LEU A 253 -14.32 18.54 50.40
CA LEU A 253 -13.41 19.15 49.41
C LEU A 253 -14.10 20.28 48.66
N ASP A 254 -13.42 21.42 48.54
CA ASP A 254 -13.84 22.51 47.67
C ASP A 254 -13.19 22.35 46.30
N ILE A 255 -14.02 22.11 45.28
CA ILE A 255 -13.57 21.88 43.91
C ILE A 255 -13.89 23.09 43.04
N LEU A 256 -12.85 23.64 42.40
CA LEU A 256 -12.95 24.67 41.36
C LEU A 256 -12.95 24.01 39.98
N SER A 257 -14.09 24.08 39.29
CA SER A 257 -14.23 23.67 37.89
C SER A 257 -13.83 24.84 36.99
N TRP A 258 -12.60 24.82 36.46
CA TRP A 258 -12.07 25.89 35.62
C TRP A 258 -12.58 25.79 34.18
N ARG A 259 -13.30 26.82 33.73
CA ARG A 259 -13.99 26.84 32.42
C ARG A 259 -13.66 28.05 31.56
N ASP A 260 -12.74 28.89 31.99
CA ASP A 260 -12.41 30.16 31.34
C ASP A 260 -11.12 30.00 30.51
N ALA A 261 -11.26 29.99 29.17
CA ALA A 261 -10.11 29.94 28.24
C ALA A 261 -9.42 31.29 28.10
N GLU A 262 -10.21 32.36 28.16
CA GLU A 262 -9.81 33.75 28.00
C GLU A 262 -10.36 34.54 29.18
N ILE A 263 -9.73 35.69 29.47
CA ILE A 263 -10.26 36.61 30.48
C ILE A 263 -11.64 37.10 30.01
N PRO A 264 -12.71 36.80 30.76
CA PRO A 264 -14.06 37.05 30.30
C PRO A 264 -14.40 38.54 30.30
N ARG A 265 -15.07 39.01 29.24
CA ARG A 265 -15.61 40.39 29.16
C ARG A 265 -16.92 40.55 29.95
N GLU A 266 -17.64 39.46 30.18
CA GLU A 266 -18.93 39.40 30.90
C GLU A 266 -18.90 38.27 31.94
N GLY A 267 -18.23 38.49 33.09
CA GLY A 267 -18.24 37.60 34.26
C GLY A 267 -17.54 36.24 34.09
N TRP A 268 -17.02 35.70 35.20
CA TRP A 268 -16.32 34.41 35.21
C TRP A 268 -17.27 33.22 35.07
N LYS A 269 -16.93 32.24 34.22
CA LYS A 269 -17.74 31.05 33.95
C LYS A 269 -17.38 29.85 34.85
N SER A 270 -16.22 29.92 35.49
CA SER A 270 -15.74 28.91 36.44
C SER A 270 -16.63 28.83 37.69
N ARG A 271 -16.78 27.61 38.22
CA ARG A 271 -17.73 27.31 39.30
C ARG A 271 -17.07 26.52 40.43
N ILE A 272 -17.54 26.73 41.65
CA ILE A 272 -17.08 26.05 42.85
C ILE A 272 -18.19 25.17 43.41
N GLY A 273 -17.82 23.95 43.83
CA GLY A 273 -18.70 23.02 44.50
C GLY A 273 -18.00 22.38 45.70
N SER A 274 -18.61 22.49 46.87
CA SER A 274 -18.17 21.79 48.08
C SER A 274 -18.76 20.38 48.09
N LEU A 275 -17.89 19.39 47.95
CA LEU A 275 -18.23 17.96 47.88
C LEU A 275 -17.98 17.30 49.23
N MET A 276 -18.94 16.49 49.67
CA MET A 276 -18.86 15.72 50.91
C MET A 276 -19.08 14.23 50.65
N VAL A 277 -18.36 13.39 51.39
CA VAL A 277 -18.60 11.94 51.42
C VAL A 277 -19.36 11.60 52.70
N GLY A 278 -20.43 10.82 52.58
CA GLY A 278 -21.23 10.41 53.74
C GLY A 278 -20.41 9.65 54.78
N ASP A 279 -20.55 10.03 56.05
CA ASP A 279 -19.79 9.56 57.20
C ASP A 279 -20.20 8.13 57.59
N ARG A 280 -19.74 7.14 56.81
CA ARG A 280 -19.71 5.72 57.21
C ARG A 280 -18.25 5.26 57.28
N VAL A 281 -17.48 5.92 58.15
CA VAL A 281 -16.06 5.64 58.38
C VAL A 281 -15.82 4.27 59.06
N SER A 282 -16.84 3.58 59.56
CA SER A 282 -16.63 2.42 60.45
C SER A 282 -16.43 1.04 59.80
N LYS A 283 -16.22 0.89 58.48
CA LYS A 283 -15.83 -0.40 57.86
C LYS A 283 -14.81 -0.35 56.70
N ALA A 284 -14.14 0.78 56.46
CA ALA A 284 -13.28 0.97 55.28
C ALA A 284 -11.77 0.80 55.53
N ALA A 285 -11.34 0.30 56.69
CA ALA A 285 -9.92 0.05 56.96
C ALA A 285 -9.34 -1.13 56.13
N ALA A 286 -10.18 -2.04 55.65
CA ALA A 286 -9.78 -3.26 54.94
C ALA A 286 -9.67 -3.14 53.40
N ALA A 287 -10.04 -2.00 52.80
CA ALA A 287 -10.11 -1.80 51.34
C ALA A 287 -9.20 -0.66 50.85
N ARG A 288 -8.04 -0.44 51.52
CA ARG A 288 -7.13 0.67 51.20
C ARG A 288 -6.36 0.48 49.89
N ASP A 289 -6.17 -0.76 49.45
CA ASP A 289 -5.38 -1.10 48.26
C ASP A 289 -6.19 -1.70 47.10
N THR A 290 -7.48 -1.95 47.29
CA THR A 290 -8.34 -2.52 46.25
C THR A 290 -8.82 -1.43 45.30
N ARG A 291 -8.52 -1.57 44.00
CA ARG A 291 -8.98 -0.67 42.94
C ARG A 291 -10.51 -0.53 42.93
N PRO A 292 -11.07 0.70 42.93
CA PRO A 292 -12.50 0.92 42.75
C PRO A 292 -13.00 0.44 41.37
N SER A 293 -14.29 0.13 41.25
CA SER A 293 -14.87 -0.19 39.95
C SER A 293 -14.73 1.00 38.98
N ALA A 294 -14.46 0.72 37.71
CA ALA A 294 -14.26 1.75 36.70
C ALA A 294 -15.31 1.66 35.58
N VAL A 295 -15.69 2.82 35.03
CA VAL A 295 -16.62 2.95 33.90
C VAL A 295 -16.09 3.99 32.91
N GLY A 296 -16.45 3.91 31.63
CA GLY A 296 -15.88 4.86 30.67
C GLY A 296 -16.12 4.64 29.18
N TRP A 297 -16.81 3.58 28.76
CA TRP A 297 -17.07 3.37 27.33
C TRP A 297 -17.98 4.46 26.75
N GLU A 298 -17.54 5.08 25.66
CA GLU A 298 -18.29 6.13 24.99
C GLU A 298 -19.57 5.55 24.36
N LYS A 299 -20.66 6.31 24.43
CA LYS A 299 -21.91 5.96 23.73
C LYS A 299 -21.81 6.38 22.26
N ASN A 300 -22.44 5.61 21.38
CA ASN A 300 -22.58 5.96 19.98
C ASN A 300 -23.58 7.12 19.78
N VAL A 301 -23.74 7.57 18.53
CA VAL A 301 -24.70 8.64 18.17
C VAL A 301 -26.16 8.32 18.48
N GLN A 302 -26.49 7.03 18.68
CA GLN A 302 -27.82 6.56 19.07
C GLN A 302 -27.97 6.42 20.61
N GLY A 303 -26.98 6.82 21.39
CA GLY A 303 -26.98 6.73 22.85
C GLY A 303 -26.75 5.33 23.42
N LYS A 304 -26.41 4.33 22.59
CA LYS A 304 -26.10 2.96 23.01
C LYS A 304 -24.60 2.77 23.21
N LEU A 305 -24.21 1.84 24.08
CA LEU A 305 -22.82 1.41 24.21
C LEU A 305 -22.43 0.60 22.98
N GLY A 306 -21.59 1.17 22.12
CA GLY A 306 -21.12 0.51 20.92
C GLY A 306 -20.16 1.36 20.09
N PRO A 307 -19.44 0.72 19.14
CA PRO A 307 -18.47 1.41 18.31
C PRO A 307 -19.12 2.39 17.33
N ARG A 308 -18.32 3.36 16.89
CA ARG A 308 -18.63 4.32 15.82
C ARG A 308 -17.90 3.93 14.53
N VAL A 309 -18.36 4.51 13.42
CA VAL A 309 -17.75 4.32 12.09
C VAL A 309 -17.43 5.69 11.51
N ALA A 310 -16.17 5.89 11.11
CA ALA A 310 -15.76 7.01 10.26
C ALA A 310 -15.63 6.50 8.83
N ASP A 311 -16.42 7.08 7.91
CA ASP A 311 -16.35 6.78 6.48
C ASP A 311 -15.60 7.92 5.78
N LEU A 312 -14.34 7.67 5.39
CA LEU A 312 -13.51 8.66 4.70
C LEU A 312 -13.48 8.42 3.18
N ALA A 313 -14.15 7.39 2.67
CA ALA A 313 -14.19 7.12 1.23
C ALA A 313 -14.70 8.31 0.40
N PRO A 314 -15.74 9.06 0.81
CA PRO A 314 -16.22 10.21 0.04
C PRO A 314 -15.27 11.40 -0.01
N MET A 315 -14.32 11.48 0.93
CA MET A 315 -13.33 12.56 1.02
C MET A 315 -12.06 12.26 0.22
N MET A 316 -12.01 11.10 -0.45
CA MET A 316 -10.83 10.60 -1.16
C MET A 316 -11.08 10.54 -2.66
N ASP A 317 -10.05 10.85 -3.43
CA ASP A 317 -10.07 10.67 -4.88
C ASP A 317 -10.21 9.16 -5.23
N PRO A 318 -11.26 8.75 -5.96
CA PRO A 318 -11.48 7.35 -6.36
C PRO A 318 -10.28 6.73 -7.08
N THR A 319 -9.52 7.53 -7.83
CA THR A 319 -8.32 7.07 -8.54
C THR A 319 -7.22 6.66 -7.56
N ARG A 320 -7.01 7.48 -6.51
CA ARG A 320 -6.06 7.17 -5.44
C ARG A 320 -6.49 5.97 -4.62
N LEU A 321 -7.79 5.81 -4.36
CA LEU A 321 -8.35 4.64 -3.69
C LEU A 321 -8.05 3.36 -4.48
N ALA A 322 -8.28 3.37 -5.80
CA ALA A 322 -7.97 2.23 -6.66
C ALA A 322 -6.47 1.89 -6.65
N ASN A 323 -5.60 2.90 -6.76
CA ASN A 323 -4.15 2.71 -6.72
C ASN A 323 -3.68 2.06 -5.41
N GLN A 324 -4.13 2.60 -4.27
CA GLN A 324 -3.76 2.08 -2.95
C GLN A 324 -4.31 0.67 -2.71
N ALA A 325 -5.50 0.34 -3.22
CA ALA A 325 -6.07 -0.99 -3.10
C ALA A 325 -5.30 -2.05 -3.91
N VAL A 326 -4.84 -1.71 -5.13
CA VAL A 326 -3.98 -2.59 -5.94
C VAL A 326 -2.65 -2.84 -5.21
N ASP A 327 -2.00 -1.78 -4.74
CA ASP A 327 -0.73 -1.88 -4.01
C ASP A 327 -0.85 -2.68 -2.71
N LEU A 328 -1.98 -2.55 -2.01
CA LEU A 328 -2.23 -3.33 -0.79
C LEU A 328 -2.26 -4.83 -1.07
N ASN A 329 -2.89 -5.29 -2.16
CA ASN A 329 -2.93 -6.73 -2.48
C ASN A 329 -1.52 -7.29 -2.74
N LEU A 330 -0.68 -6.55 -3.47
CA LEU A 330 0.71 -6.95 -3.72
C LEU A 330 1.54 -6.93 -2.43
N LYS A 331 1.39 -5.87 -1.61
CA LYS A 331 2.04 -5.77 -0.29
C LYS A 331 1.64 -6.93 0.63
N LEU A 332 0.40 -7.40 0.57
CA LEU A 332 -0.06 -8.57 1.33
C LEU A 332 0.64 -9.86 0.90
N MET A 333 0.89 -10.07 -0.39
CA MET A 333 1.70 -11.21 -0.87
C MET A 333 3.11 -11.15 -0.27
N ARG A 334 3.74 -9.98 -0.29
CA ARG A 334 5.05 -9.76 0.32
C ARG A 334 5.03 -10.05 1.82
N TRP A 335 4.08 -9.51 2.57
CA TRP A 335 4.08 -9.65 4.03
C TRP A 335 3.69 -11.05 4.52
N ARG A 336 2.83 -11.76 3.79
CA ARG A 336 2.29 -13.06 4.22
C ARG A 336 3.05 -14.25 3.67
N ILE A 337 3.60 -14.14 2.45
CA ILE A 337 4.12 -15.28 1.71
C ILE A 337 5.61 -15.10 1.40
N VAL A 338 5.99 -13.99 0.74
CA VAL A 338 7.38 -13.78 0.25
C VAL A 338 7.94 -12.44 0.71
N PRO A 339 8.50 -12.34 1.94
CA PRO A 339 8.99 -11.07 2.50
C PRO A 339 10.11 -10.39 1.70
N SER A 340 10.90 -11.17 0.97
CA SER A 340 12.01 -10.72 0.12
C SER A 340 11.56 -10.20 -1.27
N LEU A 341 10.27 -10.26 -1.59
CA LEU A 341 9.73 -9.80 -2.87
C LEU A 341 9.88 -8.28 -3.02
N ASP A 342 10.61 -7.87 -4.05
CA ASP A 342 10.81 -6.46 -4.41
C ASP A 342 9.71 -5.98 -5.36
N LEU A 343 8.65 -5.43 -4.77
CA LEU A 343 7.52 -4.85 -5.49
C LEU A 343 7.86 -3.52 -6.17
N ASP A 344 8.83 -2.77 -5.64
CA ASP A 344 9.18 -1.45 -6.14
C ASP A 344 9.93 -1.58 -7.47
N ARG A 345 10.80 -2.59 -7.60
CA ARG A 345 11.45 -2.96 -8.86
C ARG A 345 10.43 -3.36 -9.94
N ILE A 346 9.40 -4.12 -9.57
CA ILE A 346 8.33 -4.51 -10.51
C ILE A 346 7.56 -3.27 -10.98
N ALA A 347 7.15 -2.41 -10.04
CA ALA A 347 6.38 -1.20 -10.35
C ALA A 347 7.16 -0.22 -11.24
N ALA A 348 8.47 -0.09 -11.03
CA ALA A 348 9.35 0.80 -11.81
C ALA A 348 9.66 0.29 -13.22
N THR A 349 9.49 -1.00 -13.50
CA THR A 349 9.89 -1.60 -14.78
C THR A 349 8.99 -1.13 -15.92
N ARG A 350 9.59 -0.64 -17.01
CA ARG A 350 8.87 -0.20 -18.22
C ARG A 350 8.83 -1.32 -19.25
N CYS A 351 7.62 -1.72 -19.65
CA CYS A 351 7.40 -2.85 -20.55
C CYS A 351 6.92 -2.39 -21.93
N LEU A 352 7.68 -2.75 -22.97
CA LEU A 352 7.28 -2.58 -24.37
C LEU A 352 6.67 -3.88 -24.89
N LEU A 353 5.43 -3.82 -25.38
CA LEU A 353 4.70 -4.95 -25.96
C LEU A 353 4.64 -4.79 -27.48
N LEU A 354 5.46 -5.55 -28.21
CA LEU A 354 5.43 -5.60 -29.67
C LEU A 354 4.39 -6.62 -30.11
N GLY A 355 3.18 -6.12 -30.43
CA GLY A 355 1.99 -6.89 -30.73
C GLY A 355 0.88 -6.62 -29.70
N ALA A 356 -0.26 -6.10 -30.16
CA ALA A 356 -1.48 -5.90 -29.38
C ALA A 356 -2.59 -6.92 -29.74
N GLY A 357 -2.17 -8.09 -30.25
CA GLY A 357 -3.04 -9.24 -30.52
C GLY A 357 -3.42 -10.02 -29.25
N THR A 358 -3.69 -11.32 -29.42
CA THR A 358 -4.14 -12.20 -28.34
C THR A 358 -3.13 -12.25 -27.19
N LEU A 359 -1.84 -12.46 -27.49
CA LEU A 359 -0.78 -12.48 -26.49
C LEU A 359 -0.64 -11.12 -25.78
N GLY A 360 -0.51 -10.03 -26.54
CA GLY A 360 -0.33 -8.69 -25.96
C GLY A 360 -1.43 -8.27 -25.00
N CYS A 361 -2.69 -8.59 -25.33
CA CYS A 361 -3.81 -8.31 -24.44
C CYS A 361 -3.72 -9.05 -23.10
N TYR A 362 -3.37 -10.34 -23.11
CA TYR A 362 -3.23 -11.13 -21.88
C TYR A 362 -1.96 -10.73 -21.10
N VAL A 363 -0.83 -10.52 -21.78
CA VAL A 363 0.41 -10.07 -21.15
C VAL A 363 0.19 -8.73 -20.45
N ALA A 364 -0.44 -7.75 -21.12
CA ALA A 364 -0.73 -6.44 -20.52
C ALA A 364 -1.59 -6.55 -19.25
N ARG A 365 -2.62 -7.42 -19.26
CA ARG A 365 -3.47 -7.65 -18.07
C ARG A 365 -2.69 -8.31 -16.93
N CYS A 366 -1.82 -9.26 -17.23
CA CYS A 366 -0.97 -9.92 -16.24
C CYS A 366 0.06 -8.94 -15.64
N LEU A 367 0.72 -8.10 -16.46
CA LEU A 367 1.65 -7.06 -16.01
C LEU A 367 0.96 -6.05 -15.07
N MET A 368 -0.24 -5.59 -15.45
CA MET A 368 -1.06 -4.73 -14.60
C MET A 368 -1.41 -5.40 -13.27
N GLY A 369 -1.72 -6.69 -13.26
CA GLY A 369 -1.98 -7.47 -12.04
C GLY A 369 -0.78 -7.52 -11.08
N TRP A 370 0.44 -7.52 -11.63
CA TRP A 370 1.70 -7.43 -10.87
C TRP A 370 2.10 -6.00 -10.46
N GLY A 371 1.30 -4.99 -10.84
CA GLY A 371 1.53 -3.60 -10.44
C GLY A 371 2.53 -2.84 -11.32
N VAL A 372 2.88 -3.37 -12.50
CA VAL A 372 3.69 -2.64 -13.51
C VAL A 372 2.97 -1.35 -13.90
N ARG A 373 3.70 -0.23 -13.89
CA ARG A 373 3.10 1.10 -14.08
C ARG A 373 3.18 1.63 -15.50
N THR A 374 4.18 1.21 -16.27
CA THR A 374 4.40 1.72 -17.63
C THR A 374 4.33 0.58 -18.64
N ILE A 375 3.32 0.62 -19.51
CA ILE A 375 3.10 -0.36 -20.58
C ILE A 375 2.91 0.38 -21.90
N THR A 376 3.79 0.15 -22.87
CA THR A 376 3.65 0.71 -24.21
C THR A 376 3.37 -0.40 -25.20
N LEU A 377 2.29 -0.25 -25.99
CA LEU A 377 1.89 -1.21 -27.02
C LEU A 377 2.23 -0.71 -28.41
N VAL A 378 2.70 -1.62 -29.26
CA VAL A 378 3.01 -1.37 -30.67
C VAL A 378 2.26 -2.39 -31.52
N ASP A 379 1.45 -1.92 -32.47
CA ASP A 379 0.71 -2.75 -33.41
C ASP A 379 0.27 -1.90 -34.61
N SER A 380 0.37 -2.43 -35.83
CA SER A 380 -0.04 -1.71 -37.05
C SER A 380 -1.50 -1.95 -37.44
N ALA A 381 -2.15 -2.96 -36.86
CA ALA A 381 -3.47 -3.43 -37.27
C ALA A 381 -4.62 -2.69 -36.56
N ARG A 382 -5.82 -2.91 -37.10
CA ARG A 382 -7.09 -2.41 -36.55
C ARG A 382 -7.90 -3.55 -35.95
N VAL A 383 -8.75 -3.24 -34.99
CA VAL A 383 -9.61 -4.24 -34.31
C VAL A 383 -10.65 -4.77 -35.29
N SER A 384 -10.71 -6.08 -35.48
CA SER A 384 -11.72 -6.75 -36.32
C SER A 384 -12.79 -7.49 -35.49
N PHE A 385 -13.93 -7.84 -36.08
CA PHE A 385 -15.06 -8.47 -35.38
C PHE A 385 -14.72 -9.80 -34.69
N SER A 386 -13.73 -10.54 -35.18
CA SER A 386 -13.29 -11.80 -34.56
C SER A 386 -12.34 -11.60 -33.37
N ASN A 387 -11.86 -10.37 -33.16
CA ASN A 387 -10.84 -10.07 -32.15
C ASN A 387 -11.38 -10.07 -30.70
N PRO A 388 -12.48 -9.39 -30.35
CA PRO A 388 -12.90 -9.23 -28.95
C PRO A 388 -13.04 -10.54 -28.15
N VAL A 389 -13.44 -11.64 -28.80
CA VAL A 389 -13.59 -12.96 -28.15
C VAL A 389 -12.27 -13.64 -27.81
N ARG A 390 -11.16 -13.21 -28.41
CA ARG A 390 -9.80 -13.74 -28.18
C ARG A 390 -8.85 -12.71 -27.57
N GLN A 391 -9.12 -11.43 -27.74
CA GLN A 391 -8.26 -10.30 -27.38
C GLN A 391 -8.97 -9.48 -26.30
N PRO A 392 -8.77 -9.80 -25.01
CA PRO A 392 -9.63 -9.35 -23.89
C PRO A 392 -9.53 -7.86 -23.53
N LEU A 393 -8.82 -7.05 -24.32
CA LEU A 393 -8.84 -5.59 -24.19
C LEU A 393 -9.91 -4.95 -25.09
N PHE A 394 -10.32 -5.61 -26.16
CA PHE A 394 -11.24 -5.03 -27.14
C PHE A 394 -12.69 -5.43 -26.88
N GLN A 395 -13.60 -4.53 -27.19
CA GLN A 395 -15.05 -4.74 -27.15
C GLN A 395 -15.63 -4.71 -28.57
N PHE A 396 -16.88 -5.17 -28.71
CA PHE A 396 -17.60 -5.13 -29.99
C PHE A 396 -17.66 -3.71 -30.59
N SER A 397 -17.82 -2.68 -29.75
CA SER A 397 -17.87 -1.29 -30.19
C SER A 397 -16.56 -0.82 -30.84
N ASP A 398 -15.42 -1.42 -30.50
CA ASP A 398 -14.12 -1.07 -31.07
C ASP A 398 -13.96 -1.58 -32.52
N CYS A 399 -14.83 -2.49 -32.97
CA CYS A 399 -14.84 -3.02 -34.34
C CYS A 399 -15.61 -2.11 -35.32
N LEU A 400 -16.43 -1.20 -34.81
CA LEU A 400 -17.30 -0.36 -35.64
C LEU A 400 -16.48 0.65 -36.45
N ASN A 401 -17.06 1.17 -37.55
CA ASN A 401 -16.43 2.19 -38.42
C ASN A 401 -15.05 1.79 -38.98
N GLY A 402 -14.89 0.53 -39.37
CA GLY A 402 -13.63 0.00 -39.90
C GLY A 402 -12.59 -0.37 -38.83
N GLY A 403 -13.00 -0.43 -37.56
CA GLY A 403 -12.16 -0.83 -36.44
C GLY A 403 -11.26 0.28 -35.93
N ARG A 404 -11.05 0.35 -34.62
CA ARG A 404 -10.08 1.27 -34.01
C ARG A 404 -8.64 0.74 -34.17
N PRO A 405 -7.60 1.60 -34.19
CA PRO A 405 -6.21 1.14 -34.14
C PRO A 405 -5.95 0.32 -32.87
N LYS A 406 -5.36 -0.87 -32.99
CA LYS A 406 -5.25 -1.83 -31.87
C LYS A 406 -4.41 -1.29 -30.72
N ALA A 407 -3.24 -0.73 -31.02
CA ALA A 407 -2.29 -0.28 -29.98
C ALA A 407 -2.89 0.84 -29.11
N GLU A 408 -3.45 1.87 -29.74
CA GLU A 408 -4.08 3.01 -29.07
C GLU A 408 -5.33 2.57 -28.28
N CYS A 409 -6.18 1.75 -28.90
CA CYS A 409 -7.36 1.21 -28.25
C CYS A 409 -6.98 0.35 -27.03
N ALA A 410 -5.97 -0.52 -27.12
CA ALA A 410 -5.51 -1.33 -26.00
C ALA A 410 -5.00 -0.46 -24.84
N ALA A 411 -4.24 0.60 -25.13
CA ALA A 411 -3.74 1.52 -24.10
C ALA A 411 -4.87 2.27 -23.38
N GLU A 412 -5.89 2.74 -24.11
CA GLU A 412 -7.09 3.34 -23.52
C GLU A 412 -7.84 2.35 -22.63
N ARG A 413 -8.04 1.12 -23.11
CA ARG A 413 -8.76 0.06 -22.38
C ARG A 413 -8.04 -0.35 -21.09
N LEU A 414 -6.71 -0.32 -21.08
CA LEU A 414 -5.94 -0.53 -19.85
C LEU A 414 -6.14 0.62 -18.84
N LYS A 415 -6.20 1.88 -19.31
CA LYS A 415 -6.50 3.03 -18.44
C LYS A 415 -7.93 3.02 -17.90
N GLU A 416 -8.88 2.48 -18.65
CA GLU A 416 -10.25 2.25 -18.18
C GLU A 416 -10.28 1.23 -17.04
N VAL A 417 -9.46 0.16 -17.12
CA VAL A 417 -9.35 -0.85 -16.04
C VAL A 417 -8.63 -0.25 -14.83
N TRP A 418 -7.54 0.48 -15.05
CA TRP A 418 -6.76 1.10 -13.99
C TRP A 418 -6.25 2.49 -14.39
N PRO A 419 -6.89 3.57 -13.90
CA PRO A 419 -6.53 4.93 -14.32
C PRO A 419 -5.14 5.39 -13.88
N GLY A 420 -4.54 4.71 -12.89
CA GLY A 420 -3.17 4.97 -12.44
C GLY A 420 -2.08 4.40 -13.35
N LEU A 421 -2.43 3.67 -14.41
CA LEU A 421 -1.48 3.08 -15.35
C LEU A 421 -1.02 4.09 -16.41
N ASN A 422 0.29 4.21 -16.59
CA ASN A 422 0.89 4.92 -17.70
C ASN A 422 0.95 4.01 -18.94
N ALA A 423 -0.18 3.91 -19.66
CA ALA A 423 -0.26 3.17 -20.91
C ALA A 423 -0.18 4.08 -22.15
N SER A 424 0.60 3.69 -23.16
CA SER A 424 0.63 4.34 -24.48
C SER A 424 0.53 3.32 -25.60
N GLY A 425 -0.02 3.74 -26.74
CA GLY A 425 -0.18 2.91 -27.92
C GLY A 425 0.40 3.61 -29.14
N HIS A 426 1.19 2.89 -29.93
CA HIS A 426 1.76 3.41 -31.17
C HIS A 426 1.37 2.52 -32.35
N THR A 427 0.64 3.11 -33.29
CA THR A 427 0.45 2.53 -34.61
C THR A 427 1.78 2.59 -35.37
N LEU A 428 2.43 1.44 -35.56
CA LEU A 428 3.75 1.31 -36.17
C LEU A 428 3.90 -0.06 -36.82
N SER A 429 4.34 -0.08 -38.08
CA SER A 429 4.66 -1.31 -38.80
C SER A 429 6.11 -1.68 -38.58
N ILE A 430 6.40 -2.95 -38.30
CA ILE A 430 7.76 -3.45 -38.12
C ILE A 430 8.20 -4.10 -39.44
N PRO A 431 9.25 -3.58 -40.10
CA PRO A 431 9.77 -4.16 -41.33
C PRO A 431 10.25 -5.60 -41.13
N MET A 432 9.96 -6.45 -42.10
CA MET A 432 10.23 -7.88 -42.04
C MET A 432 11.32 -8.26 -43.07
N PRO A 433 12.31 -9.07 -42.69
CA PRO A 433 13.20 -9.71 -43.66
C PRO A 433 12.43 -10.48 -44.73
N GLY A 434 12.94 -10.46 -45.97
CA GLY A 434 12.32 -11.14 -47.11
C GLY A 434 11.10 -10.44 -47.72
N HIS A 435 10.72 -9.26 -47.21
CA HIS A 435 9.65 -8.44 -47.76
C HIS A 435 10.26 -7.15 -48.35
N PRO A 436 10.49 -7.09 -49.66
CA PRO A 436 11.21 -5.99 -50.28
C PRO A 436 10.49 -4.66 -50.08
N ILE A 437 11.23 -3.65 -49.65
CA ILE A 437 10.74 -2.29 -49.53
C ILE A 437 10.78 -1.67 -50.93
N PRO A 438 9.64 -1.17 -51.45
CA PRO A 438 9.62 -0.51 -52.75
C PRO A 438 10.63 0.64 -52.82
N ALA A 439 11.36 0.73 -53.93
CA ALA A 439 12.42 1.74 -54.14
C ALA A 439 11.91 3.19 -54.24
N SER A 440 10.65 3.46 -53.91
CA SER A 440 10.11 4.83 -53.83
C SER A 440 10.75 5.57 -52.66
N PRO A 441 11.37 6.75 -52.87
CA PRO A 441 12.02 7.52 -51.81
C PRO A 441 11.11 7.77 -50.61
N SER A 442 9.84 8.10 -50.86
CA SER A 442 8.84 8.35 -49.81
C SER A 442 8.58 7.17 -48.88
N ILE A 443 8.62 5.94 -49.42
CA ILE A 443 8.37 4.71 -48.65
C ILE A 443 9.62 4.35 -47.85
N SER A 444 10.80 4.42 -48.47
CA SER A 444 12.08 4.19 -47.79
C SER A 444 12.27 5.15 -46.61
N ASP A 445 11.98 6.44 -46.79
CA ASP A 445 12.07 7.45 -45.73
C ASP A 445 11.03 7.23 -44.61
N GLN A 446 9.86 6.66 -44.93
CA GLN A 446 8.88 6.28 -43.91
C GLN A 446 9.37 5.07 -43.09
N VAL A 447 9.87 4.03 -43.76
CA VAL A 447 10.42 2.85 -43.09
C VAL A 447 11.60 3.23 -42.19
N LYS A 448 12.48 4.12 -42.65
CA LYS A 448 13.58 4.64 -41.83
C LYS A 448 13.07 5.30 -40.55
N ARG A 449 12.07 6.18 -40.65
CA ARG A 449 11.44 6.82 -39.47
C ARG A 449 10.75 5.82 -38.55
N ASP A 450 10.14 4.78 -39.11
CA ASP A 450 9.50 3.70 -38.35
C ASP A 450 10.54 2.87 -37.56
N VAL A 451 11.69 2.58 -38.18
CA VAL A 451 12.83 1.93 -37.53
C VAL A 451 13.40 2.81 -36.41
N GLU A 452 13.68 4.08 -36.68
CA GLU A 452 14.17 5.03 -35.66
C GLU A 452 13.19 5.12 -34.47
N LYS A 453 11.89 5.14 -34.74
CA LYS A 453 10.87 5.12 -33.69
C LYS A 453 10.89 3.82 -32.88
N LEU A 454 11.03 2.66 -33.53
CA LEU A 454 11.16 1.37 -32.84
C LEU A 454 12.42 1.33 -31.97
N GLU A 455 13.54 1.85 -32.46
CA GLU A 455 14.80 1.95 -31.72
C GLU A 455 14.65 2.79 -30.46
N ASN A 456 14.02 3.96 -30.57
CA ASN A 456 13.75 4.84 -29.43
C ASN A 456 12.84 4.15 -28.41
N LEU A 457 11.77 3.50 -28.86
CA LEU A 457 10.87 2.75 -27.98
C LEU A 457 11.61 1.64 -27.25
N ILE A 458 12.47 0.86 -27.92
CA ILE A 458 13.24 -0.21 -27.28
C ILE A 458 14.23 0.38 -26.25
N GLU A 459 14.83 1.54 -26.53
CA GLU A 459 15.76 2.21 -25.61
C GLU A 459 15.09 2.75 -24.35
N GLU A 460 13.92 3.35 -24.52
CA GLU A 460 13.11 3.90 -23.43
C GLU A 460 12.51 2.85 -22.50
N HIS A 461 12.55 1.56 -22.87
CA HIS A 461 11.96 0.48 -22.08
C HIS A 461 13.01 -0.46 -21.52
N ASP A 462 12.67 -1.15 -20.42
CA ASP A 462 13.59 -2.04 -19.71
C ASP A 462 13.40 -3.49 -20.18
N VAL A 463 12.16 -3.86 -20.50
CA VAL A 463 11.78 -5.19 -20.99
C VAL A 463 10.99 -5.08 -22.29
N VAL A 464 11.37 -5.88 -23.29
CA VAL A 464 10.72 -5.94 -24.61
C VAL A 464 10.07 -7.30 -24.78
N TYR A 465 8.76 -7.32 -24.95
CA TYR A 465 7.99 -8.52 -25.27
C TYR A 465 7.80 -8.64 -26.77
N LEU A 466 8.21 -9.78 -27.34
CA LEU A 466 7.97 -10.15 -28.73
C LEU A 466 6.71 -11.03 -28.80
N LEU A 467 5.60 -10.42 -29.19
CA LEU A 467 4.24 -10.99 -29.15
C LEU A 467 3.59 -10.95 -30.53
N MET A 468 4.44 -10.97 -31.55
CA MET A 468 4.09 -10.82 -32.94
C MET A 468 3.57 -12.14 -33.51
N ASP A 469 2.94 -12.07 -34.67
CA ASP A 469 2.22 -13.15 -35.32
C ASP A 469 3.03 -13.90 -36.38
N SER A 470 4.28 -13.49 -36.64
CA SER A 470 5.19 -14.12 -37.58
C SER A 470 6.61 -14.18 -37.05
N ARG A 471 7.40 -15.11 -37.60
CA ARG A 471 8.81 -15.26 -37.26
C ARG A 471 9.64 -14.10 -37.79
N GLU A 472 9.43 -13.66 -39.03
CA GLU A 472 10.20 -12.60 -39.68
C GLU A 472 10.09 -11.26 -38.94
N SER A 473 8.91 -10.94 -38.41
CA SER A 473 8.68 -9.69 -37.70
C SER A 473 9.39 -9.59 -36.35
N ARG A 474 9.75 -10.72 -35.73
CA ARG A 474 10.55 -10.77 -34.48
C ARG A 474 12.04 -10.43 -34.69
N TRP A 475 12.53 -10.40 -35.93
CA TRP A 475 13.96 -10.34 -36.22
C TRP A 475 14.56 -8.99 -35.86
N LEU A 476 13.99 -7.91 -36.41
CA LEU A 476 14.47 -6.55 -36.20
C LEU A 476 14.46 -6.17 -34.70
N PRO A 477 13.36 -6.39 -33.95
CA PRO A 477 13.36 -6.16 -32.50
C PRO A 477 14.42 -6.97 -31.75
N THR A 478 14.70 -8.21 -32.18
CA THR A 478 15.72 -9.06 -31.55
C THR A 478 17.10 -8.44 -31.69
N VAL A 479 17.45 -7.95 -32.88
CA VAL A 479 18.75 -7.33 -33.18
C VAL A 479 18.91 -6.02 -32.38
N ILE A 480 17.91 -5.14 -32.42
CA ILE A 480 17.95 -3.84 -31.72
C ILE A 480 18.05 -4.06 -30.21
N ALA A 481 17.18 -4.91 -29.63
CA ALA A 481 17.18 -5.15 -28.19
C ALA A 481 18.48 -5.80 -27.71
N ARG A 482 19.09 -6.63 -28.56
CA ARG A 482 20.41 -7.23 -28.31
C ARG A 482 21.51 -6.17 -28.28
N SER A 483 21.55 -5.27 -29.26
CA SER A 483 22.50 -4.15 -29.29
C SER A 483 22.34 -3.25 -28.05
N LYS A 484 21.09 -2.91 -27.68
CA LYS A 484 20.77 -2.05 -26.54
C LYS A 484 20.78 -2.75 -25.17
N GLY A 485 21.16 -4.03 -25.10
CA GLY A 485 21.28 -4.78 -23.84
C GLY A 485 19.97 -4.97 -23.07
N LYS A 486 18.82 -5.05 -23.76
CA LYS A 486 17.50 -5.14 -23.13
C LYS A 486 17.10 -6.58 -22.82
N LEU A 487 16.26 -6.77 -21.79
CA LEU A 487 15.64 -8.07 -21.53
C LEU A 487 14.55 -8.32 -22.56
N VAL A 488 14.69 -9.38 -23.35
CA VAL A 488 13.69 -9.76 -24.35
C VAL A 488 12.93 -10.99 -23.88
N MET A 489 11.61 -10.89 -23.87
CA MET A 489 10.68 -11.98 -23.58
C MET A 489 9.93 -12.35 -24.86
N ASN A 490 10.24 -13.51 -25.42
CA ASN A 490 9.62 -14.00 -26.64
C ASN A 490 8.51 -15.01 -26.31
N ALA A 491 7.31 -14.79 -26.83
CA ALA A 491 6.20 -15.73 -26.75
C ALA A 491 5.66 -16.04 -28.14
N ALA A 492 5.56 -17.33 -28.47
CA ALA A 492 5.07 -17.84 -29.75
C ALA A 492 4.03 -18.94 -29.54
N LEU A 493 3.09 -19.05 -30.47
CA LEU A 493 1.97 -19.99 -30.41
C LEU A 493 1.95 -20.88 -31.65
N GLY A 494 1.77 -22.18 -31.43
CA GLY A 494 1.25 -23.12 -32.42
C GLY A 494 -0.22 -23.42 -32.15
N PHE A 495 -0.77 -24.43 -32.82
CA PHE A 495 -2.17 -24.84 -32.66
C PHE A 495 -2.50 -25.26 -31.21
N ASP A 496 -1.68 -26.15 -30.63
CA ASP A 496 -1.82 -26.73 -29.30
C ASP A 496 -0.54 -26.64 -28.45
N THR A 497 0.50 -25.98 -28.95
CA THR A 497 1.80 -25.81 -28.29
C THR A 497 2.19 -24.35 -28.17
N PHE A 498 2.91 -23.99 -27.12
CA PHE A 498 3.46 -22.64 -26.97
C PHE A 498 4.94 -22.67 -26.63
N LEU A 499 5.65 -21.59 -26.96
CA LEU A 499 7.02 -21.34 -26.56
C LEU A 499 7.08 -19.99 -25.84
N VAL A 500 7.66 -19.98 -24.65
CA VAL A 500 8.04 -18.77 -23.93
C VAL A 500 9.53 -18.85 -23.64
N MET A 501 10.29 -17.80 -23.98
CA MET A 501 11.71 -17.76 -23.69
C MET A 501 12.22 -16.36 -23.42
N ARG A 502 13.31 -16.26 -22.67
CA ARG A 502 14.08 -15.03 -22.52
C ARG A 502 15.35 -15.08 -23.36
N HIS A 503 15.74 -13.99 -24.02
CA HIS A 503 17.01 -13.97 -24.76
C HIS A 503 18.20 -13.79 -23.82
N GLY A 504 19.36 -14.32 -24.20
CA GLY A 504 20.63 -14.03 -23.51
C GLY A 504 21.10 -12.59 -23.72
N THR A 505 21.71 -12.02 -22.69
CA THR A 505 22.29 -10.67 -22.70
C THR A 505 23.69 -10.64 -23.34
N ARG A 506 24.13 -9.45 -23.78
CA ARG A 506 25.39 -9.30 -24.54
C ARG A 506 26.64 -9.51 -23.71
N GLN A 507 26.63 -9.08 -22.45
CA GLN A 507 27.74 -9.24 -21.52
C GLN A 507 27.83 -10.67 -21.00
N THR A 508 29.00 -11.28 -21.16
CA THR A 508 29.39 -12.54 -20.54
C THR A 508 29.87 -12.26 -19.12
N SER A 509 29.31 -12.95 -18.14
CA SER A 509 30.04 -13.22 -16.89
C SER A 509 30.92 -14.44 -17.13
N ASP A 510 32.20 -14.37 -16.76
CA ASP A 510 33.28 -15.29 -17.17
C ASP A 510 33.06 -16.80 -16.89
N ASP A 511 32.03 -17.18 -16.13
CA ASP A 511 31.79 -18.57 -15.70
C ASP A 511 30.62 -19.30 -16.39
N ASN A 512 29.83 -18.69 -17.30
CA ASN A 512 28.67 -19.38 -17.89
C ASN A 512 28.46 -19.15 -19.40
N PRO A 513 28.09 -20.20 -20.16
CA PRO A 513 27.79 -20.08 -21.58
C PRO A 513 26.56 -19.19 -21.82
N ARG A 514 26.67 -18.32 -22.81
CA ARG A 514 25.63 -17.34 -23.17
C ARG A 514 24.36 -18.06 -23.65
N LEU A 515 23.20 -17.60 -23.18
CA LEU A 515 21.90 -18.11 -23.64
C LEU A 515 21.59 -17.64 -25.06
N GLY A 516 21.00 -18.51 -25.86
CA GLY A 516 20.58 -18.19 -27.23
C GLY A 516 19.37 -17.25 -27.31
N CYS A 517 19.12 -16.71 -28.50
CA CYS A 517 17.87 -16.04 -28.84
C CYS A 517 16.93 -17.00 -29.59
N TYR A 518 15.74 -16.51 -29.97
CA TYR A 518 14.77 -17.26 -30.76
C TYR A 518 15.35 -17.91 -32.04
N TYR A 519 16.34 -17.27 -32.68
CA TYR A 519 16.96 -17.72 -33.92
C TYR A 519 18.23 -18.59 -33.73
N CYS A 520 18.67 -18.85 -32.49
CA CYS A 520 19.91 -19.63 -32.28
C CYS A 520 19.74 -21.13 -32.53
N ASN A 521 18.53 -21.65 -32.33
CA ASN A 521 18.26 -23.08 -32.41
C ASN A 521 17.71 -23.52 -33.77
N ASP A 522 17.76 -22.64 -34.77
CA ASP A 522 17.28 -22.93 -36.12
C ASP A 522 18.37 -22.52 -37.12
N ILE A 523 18.60 -23.38 -38.12
CA ILE A 523 19.69 -23.26 -39.09
C ILE A 523 19.28 -22.40 -40.31
N VAL A 524 18.00 -22.01 -40.40
CA VAL A 524 17.45 -21.28 -41.56
C VAL A 524 17.20 -19.80 -41.22
N ALA A 525 17.54 -18.89 -42.12
CA ALA A 525 17.21 -17.47 -41.96
C ALA A 525 15.69 -17.23 -41.98
N PRO A 526 15.19 -16.17 -41.30
CA PRO A 526 13.79 -15.77 -41.45
C PRO A 526 13.52 -15.36 -42.91
N ALA A 527 12.79 -16.19 -43.64
CA ALA A 527 12.28 -15.94 -44.99
C ALA A 527 10.74 -15.93 -44.98
N ASP A 528 10.09 -15.47 -46.06
CA ASP A 528 8.63 -15.36 -46.20
C ASP A 528 7.96 -16.67 -45.77
N SER A 529 7.39 -16.65 -44.56
CA SER A 529 6.76 -17.80 -43.94
C SER A 529 5.25 -17.74 -44.02
N LEU A 530 4.67 -16.71 -44.65
CA LEU A 530 3.21 -16.54 -44.77
C LEU A 530 2.56 -17.60 -45.67
N THR A 531 3.37 -18.39 -46.39
CA THR A 531 2.89 -19.36 -47.38
C THR A 531 2.98 -20.84 -46.96
N ASP A 532 3.80 -21.27 -45.97
CA ASP A 532 4.12 -22.73 -45.86
C ASP A 532 4.46 -23.41 -44.48
N ARG A 533 4.16 -22.87 -43.27
CA ARG A 533 4.48 -23.59 -41.98
C ARG A 533 3.50 -23.37 -40.82
N THR A 534 3.37 -24.32 -39.87
CA THR A 534 2.31 -24.31 -38.82
C THR A 534 2.65 -23.65 -37.48
N LEU A 535 3.92 -23.54 -37.09
CA LEU A 535 4.33 -22.89 -35.83
C LEU A 535 4.63 -21.41 -36.13
N ASP A 536 4.01 -20.48 -35.37
CA ASP A 536 4.10 -19.03 -35.62
C ASP A 536 3.36 -18.56 -36.90
N GLN A 537 2.44 -19.37 -37.48
CA GLN A 537 1.46 -18.88 -38.47
C GLN A 537 0.08 -18.66 -37.81
N MET A 538 -0.49 -17.49 -38.05
CA MET A 538 -1.88 -17.11 -37.79
C MET A 538 -2.37 -17.43 -36.37
N CYS A 539 -2.11 -16.52 -35.42
CA CYS A 539 -2.62 -16.60 -34.03
C CYS A 539 -4.14 -16.82 -33.90
N THR A 540 -4.90 -16.69 -35.00
CA THR A 540 -6.34 -16.98 -35.11
C THR A 540 -6.68 -18.47 -35.05
N VAL A 541 -5.80 -19.37 -35.49
CA VAL A 541 -6.03 -20.83 -35.53
C VAL A 541 -5.33 -21.54 -34.37
N THR A 542 -5.48 -20.99 -33.16
CA THR A 542 -4.92 -21.56 -31.93
C THR A 542 -6.04 -21.95 -30.96
N ARG A 543 -5.80 -22.98 -30.13
CA ARG A 543 -6.73 -23.33 -29.04
C ARG A 543 -6.87 -22.12 -28.09
N PRO A 544 -8.09 -21.61 -27.81
CA PRO A 544 -8.25 -20.31 -27.12
C PRO A 544 -7.55 -20.17 -25.76
N GLY A 545 -7.43 -21.25 -24.99
CA GLY A 545 -6.76 -21.22 -23.68
C GLY A 545 -5.24 -21.16 -23.74
N LEU A 546 -4.62 -21.37 -24.92
CA LEU A 546 -3.17 -21.44 -25.05
C LEU A 546 -2.51 -20.08 -24.84
N ALA A 547 -3.10 -19.02 -25.41
CA ALA A 547 -2.52 -17.69 -25.35
C ALA A 547 -2.51 -17.10 -23.94
N SER A 548 -3.53 -17.40 -23.11
CA SER A 548 -3.54 -16.96 -21.72
C SER A 548 -2.47 -17.68 -20.89
N ILE A 549 -2.25 -18.98 -21.13
CA ILE A 549 -1.18 -19.76 -20.48
C ILE A 549 0.20 -19.25 -20.90
N ALA A 550 0.43 -19.03 -22.19
CA ALA A 550 1.69 -18.51 -22.70
C ALA A 550 1.97 -17.10 -22.15
N ALA A 551 0.95 -16.23 -22.13
CA ALA A 551 1.07 -14.88 -21.60
C ALA A 551 1.37 -14.84 -20.11
N SER A 552 0.67 -15.64 -19.29
CA SER A 552 0.96 -15.73 -17.86
C SER A 552 2.37 -16.27 -17.62
N THR A 553 2.76 -17.31 -18.34
CA THR A 553 4.12 -17.89 -18.26
C THR A 553 5.20 -16.86 -18.61
N ALA A 554 4.99 -16.03 -19.63
CA ALA A 554 5.93 -14.99 -20.03
C ALA A 554 6.04 -13.85 -18.99
N VAL A 555 4.95 -13.50 -18.31
CA VAL A 555 4.98 -12.51 -17.23
C VAL A 555 5.62 -13.08 -15.97
N GLU A 556 5.26 -14.28 -15.54
CA GLU A 556 5.87 -14.93 -14.36
C GLU A 556 7.38 -15.18 -14.54
N LEU A 557 7.81 -15.54 -15.76
CA LEU A 557 9.23 -15.67 -16.07
C LEU A 557 9.95 -14.32 -15.95
N MET A 558 9.37 -13.23 -16.45
CA MET A 558 9.92 -11.89 -16.27
C MET A 558 10.01 -11.53 -14.77
N MET A 559 8.97 -11.79 -13.99
CA MET A 559 8.98 -11.51 -12.54
C MET A 559 10.11 -12.28 -11.86
N SER A 560 10.28 -13.56 -12.19
CA SER A 560 11.36 -14.38 -11.64
C SER A 560 12.75 -13.86 -12.03
N VAL A 561 12.94 -13.40 -13.28
CA VAL A 561 14.18 -12.74 -13.73
C VAL A 561 14.44 -11.45 -12.93
N LEU A 562 13.43 -10.61 -12.75
CA LEU A 562 13.56 -9.36 -11.99
C LEU A 562 13.86 -9.59 -10.52
N GLN A 563 13.35 -10.65 -9.91
CA GLN A 563 13.60 -10.95 -8.50
C GLN A 563 14.91 -11.72 -8.26
N HIS A 564 15.56 -12.22 -9.33
CA HIS A 564 16.84 -12.88 -9.20
C HIS A 564 17.97 -11.87 -8.87
N PRO A 565 18.92 -12.18 -7.98
CA PRO A 565 20.02 -11.27 -7.63
C PRO A 565 20.85 -10.81 -8.84
N LYS A 566 21.13 -11.73 -9.78
CA LYS A 566 21.82 -11.44 -11.06
C LYS A 566 20.92 -10.77 -12.14
N GLY A 567 19.63 -10.56 -11.87
CA GLY A 567 18.70 -9.93 -12.80
C GLY A 567 18.68 -10.57 -14.18
N ILE A 568 18.87 -9.76 -15.22
CA ILE A 568 18.91 -10.18 -16.63
C ILE A 568 20.06 -11.17 -16.94
N HIS A 569 21.07 -11.25 -16.08
CA HIS A 569 22.21 -12.19 -16.18
C HIS A 569 21.99 -13.48 -15.38
N ALA A 570 20.76 -13.76 -14.94
CA ALA A 570 20.44 -15.01 -14.25
C ALA A 570 20.80 -16.23 -15.13
N PRO A 571 21.55 -17.23 -14.60
CA PRO A 571 21.82 -18.46 -15.31
C PRO A 571 20.52 -19.26 -15.48
N ALA A 572 20.47 -20.11 -16.51
CA ALA A 572 19.35 -21.03 -16.67
C ALA A 572 19.60 -22.29 -15.83
N PRO A 573 18.59 -22.79 -15.10
CA PRO A 573 18.74 -24.04 -14.36
C PRO A 573 18.97 -25.22 -15.33
N PRO A 574 19.72 -26.26 -14.90
CA PRO A 574 19.98 -27.43 -15.74
C PRO A 574 18.67 -28.18 -16.07
N PRO A 575 18.57 -28.83 -17.24
CA PRO A 575 17.33 -29.49 -17.71
C PRO A 575 16.77 -30.56 -16.75
N SER A 576 17.64 -31.17 -15.92
CA SER A 576 17.28 -32.19 -14.93
C SER A 576 16.53 -31.64 -13.71
N SER A 577 16.38 -30.32 -13.56
CA SER A 577 15.70 -29.70 -12.42
C SER A 577 14.17 -29.78 -12.52
N SER A 578 13.60 -30.33 -13.60
CA SER A 578 12.16 -30.44 -13.85
C SER A 578 11.40 -31.30 -12.82
N ASN A 579 12.08 -32.22 -12.13
CA ASN A 579 11.48 -33.15 -11.17
C ASN A 579 11.64 -32.75 -9.69
N ARG A 580 12.24 -31.60 -9.38
CA ARG A 580 12.41 -31.16 -7.98
C ARG A 580 11.24 -30.28 -7.56
N THR A 581 10.39 -30.80 -6.67
CA THR A 581 9.32 -30.04 -5.99
C THR A 581 9.86 -29.17 -4.86
N ASP A 582 11.07 -29.45 -4.38
CA ASP A 582 11.71 -28.74 -3.28
C ASP A 582 12.53 -27.58 -3.82
N ILE A 583 11.96 -26.37 -3.74
CA ILE A 583 12.64 -25.10 -3.97
C ILE A 583 13.56 -24.88 -2.76
N ASN A 584 14.73 -25.50 -2.73
CA ASN A 584 15.79 -25.08 -1.82
C ASN A 584 16.43 -23.80 -2.38
N ASP A 585 16.53 -22.76 -1.54
CA ASP A 585 17.10 -21.45 -1.86
C ASP A 585 18.56 -21.50 -2.35
N ASP A 586 19.24 -22.64 -2.19
CA ASP A 586 20.65 -22.84 -2.52
C ASP A 586 20.92 -23.41 -3.93
N VAL A 587 19.91 -23.54 -4.80
CA VAL A 587 20.14 -23.96 -6.20
C VAL A 587 20.54 -22.76 -7.04
N GLU A 588 21.75 -22.79 -7.59
CA GLU A 588 22.30 -21.78 -8.48
C GLU A 588 21.31 -21.47 -9.64
N GLY A 589 20.64 -20.32 -9.60
CA GLY A 589 19.66 -19.89 -10.61
C GLY A 589 18.19 -19.80 -10.16
N THR A 590 17.88 -19.93 -8.86
CA THR A 590 16.54 -19.66 -8.31
C THR A 590 16.39 -18.21 -7.85
N SER A 591 15.20 -17.66 -8.08
CA SER A 591 14.73 -16.39 -7.53
C SER A 591 13.80 -16.64 -6.34
N VAL A 592 13.40 -15.58 -5.63
CA VAL A 592 12.39 -15.67 -4.55
C VAL A 592 11.01 -16.16 -5.04
N LEU A 593 10.79 -16.20 -6.36
CA LEU A 593 9.59 -16.71 -7.01
C LEU A 593 9.79 -18.09 -7.67
N GLY A 594 10.97 -18.71 -7.50
CA GLY A 594 11.32 -20.01 -8.07
C GLY A 594 12.29 -19.93 -9.24
N LEU A 595 12.23 -20.92 -10.14
CA LEU A 595 13.19 -21.13 -11.23
C LEU A 595 13.17 -20.00 -12.28
N VAL A 596 14.34 -19.73 -12.88
CA VAL A 596 14.50 -18.77 -13.98
C VAL A 596 14.91 -19.47 -15.30
N PRO A 597 14.01 -20.26 -15.91
CA PRO A 597 14.31 -21.01 -17.14
C PRO A 597 14.73 -20.13 -18.32
N HIS A 598 15.47 -20.71 -19.26
CA HIS A 598 15.75 -20.06 -20.54
C HIS A 598 14.52 -20.17 -21.45
N GLN A 599 14.08 -21.40 -21.76
CA GLN A 599 12.93 -21.67 -22.63
C GLN A 599 11.95 -22.63 -21.95
N LEU A 600 10.66 -22.36 -22.14
CA LEU A 600 9.54 -23.16 -21.70
C LEU A 600 8.69 -23.51 -22.92
N ARG A 601 8.57 -24.81 -23.21
CA ARG A 601 7.67 -25.33 -24.24
C ARG A 601 6.51 -26.08 -23.59
N GLY A 602 5.30 -25.61 -23.84
CA GLY A 602 4.10 -26.26 -23.31
C GLY A 602 3.32 -26.98 -24.40
N TYR A 603 2.78 -28.15 -24.06
CA TYR A 603 1.99 -29.02 -24.92
C TYR A 603 0.62 -29.22 -24.28
N LEU A 604 -0.40 -28.51 -24.78
CA LEU A 604 -1.73 -28.50 -24.17
C LEU A 604 -2.50 -29.81 -24.39
N ALA A 605 -2.15 -30.60 -25.40
CA ALA A 605 -2.71 -31.94 -25.58
C ALA A 605 -2.32 -32.89 -24.44
N GLN A 606 -1.12 -32.73 -23.88
CA GLN A 606 -0.55 -33.59 -22.84
C GLN A 606 -0.53 -32.93 -21.45
N PHE A 607 -0.89 -31.64 -21.37
CA PHE A 607 -0.71 -30.81 -20.17
C PHE A 607 0.73 -30.87 -19.62
N HIS A 608 1.70 -30.87 -20.53
CA HIS A 608 3.11 -31.04 -20.21
C HIS A 608 3.92 -29.79 -20.56
N ASN A 609 4.81 -29.37 -19.66
CA ASN A 609 5.74 -28.27 -19.87
C ASN A 609 7.19 -28.77 -19.78
N MET A 610 8.01 -28.40 -20.75
CA MET A 610 9.40 -28.81 -20.88
C MET A 610 10.34 -27.61 -20.75
N HIS A 611 11.39 -27.76 -19.97
CA HIS A 611 12.46 -26.77 -19.81
C HIS A 611 13.57 -27.07 -20.81
N ILE A 612 14.00 -26.07 -21.57
CA ILE A 612 15.07 -26.20 -22.56
C ILE A 612 16.06 -25.06 -22.38
N VAL A 613 17.34 -25.38 -22.48
CA VAL A 613 18.44 -24.41 -22.50
C VAL A 613 19.14 -24.51 -23.85
N GLY A 614 18.97 -23.48 -24.69
CA GLY A 614 19.75 -23.31 -25.91
C GLY A 614 20.99 -22.44 -25.66
N ALA A 615 22.14 -22.86 -26.15
CA ALA A 615 23.34 -22.02 -26.18
C ALA A 615 23.23 -20.96 -27.29
N ALA A 616 23.91 -19.84 -27.13
CA ALA A 616 24.04 -18.86 -28.20
C ALA A 616 24.87 -19.44 -29.35
N TYR A 617 24.37 -19.25 -30.57
CA TYR A 617 25.03 -19.73 -31.77
C TYR A 617 25.82 -18.59 -32.44
N ASP A 618 27.10 -18.83 -32.74
CA ASP A 618 28.00 -17.80 -33.25
C ASP A 618 27.65 -17.32 -34.66
N LYS A 619 26.99 -18.16 -35.47
CA LYS A 619 26.47 -17.80 -36.80
C LYS A 619 24.97 -17.48 -36.79
N CYS A 620 24.39 -17.15 -35.63
CA CYS A 620 22.97 -16.81 -35.54
C CYS A 620 22.64 -15.54 -36.34
N THR A 621 21.58 -15.59 -37.15
CA THR A 621 21.10 -14.45 -37.95
C THR A 621 20.47 -13.32 -37.12
N GLY A 622 20.18 -13.57 -35.83
CA GLY A 622 19.54 -12.58 -34.94
C GLY A 622 20.44 -11.99 -33.87
N CYS A 623 21.31 -12.78 -33.22
CA CYS A 623 22.10 -12.31 -32.07
C CYS A 623 23.60 -12.60 -32.13
N SER A 624 24.13 -13.06 -33.28
CA SER A 624 25.58 -13.18 -33.45
C SER A 624 26.26 -11.81 -33.34
N GLU A 625 27.51 -11.79 -32.89
CA GLU A 625 28.27 -10.53 -32.85
C GLU A 625 28.48 -9.96 -34.26
N THR A 626 28.55 -10.81 -35.29
CA THR A 626 28.63 -10.37 -36.69
C THR A 626 27.43 -9.52 -37.10
N VAL A 627 26.21 -9.96 -36.78
CA VAL A 627 24.97 -9.23 -37.12
C VAL A 627 24.85 -7.95 -36.29
N VAL A 628 25.12 -8.03 -34.98
CA VAL A 628 25.01 -6.88 -34.07
C VAL A 628 26.03 -5.80 -34.44
N ASN A 629 27.27 -6.17 -34.75
CA ASN A 629 28.30 -5.22 -35.16
C ASN A 629 27.98 -4.60 -36.53
N ALA A 630 27.42 -5.37 -37.48
CA ALA A 630 26.98 -4.83 -38.77
C ALA A 630 25.86 -3.80 -38.59
N TYR A 631 24.88 -4.09 -37.73
CA TYR A 631 23.82 -3.13 -37.38
C TYR A 631 24.38 -1.86 -36.71
N GLU A 632 25.31 -1.99 -35.76
CA GLU A 632 25.90 -0.85 -35.04
C GLU A 632 26.82 0.03 -35.91
N THR A 633 27.45 -0.56 -36.93
CA THR A 633 28.39 0.16 -37.82
C THR A 633 27.72 0.73 -39.06
N GLU A 634 26.85 -0.04 -39.70
CA GLU A 634 26.20 0.34 -40.97
C GLU A 634 24.81 0.96 -40.76
N GLY A 635 24.10 0.63 -39.68
CA GLY A 635 22.77 1.15 -39.37
C GLY A 635 21.70 0.77 -40.39
N PHE A 636 20.86 1.74 -40.79
CA PHE A 636 19.73 1.52 -41.70
C PHE A 636 20.10 0.86 -43.06
N PRO A 637 21.22 1.21 -43.72
CA PRO A 637 21.71 0.47 -44.89
C PRO A 637 21.76 -1.06 -44.75
N MET A 638 22.29 -1.57 -43.62
CA MET A 638 22.35 -3.01 -43.34
C MET A 638 20.94 -3.61 -43.22
N LEU A 639 20.04 -2.89 -42.54
CA LEU A 639 18.65 -3.30 -42.40
C LEU A 639 17.93 -3.36 -43.75
N LEU A 640 18.14 -2.35 -44.60
CA LEU A 640 17.56 -2.31 -45.95
C LEU A 640 18.01 -3.49 -46.81
N ASN A 641 19.29 -3.88 -46.72
CA ASN A 641 19.80 -5.08 -47.37
C ASN A 641 19.14 -6.34 -46.82
N ALA A 642 18.97 -6.45 -45.50
CA ALA A 642 18.30 -7.59 -44.86
C ALA A 642 16.81 -7.70 -45.22
N PHE A 643 16.12 -6.58 -45.45
CA PHE A 643 14.71 -6.59 -45.89
C PHE A 643 14.56 -6.99 -47.36
N ASN A 644 15.51 -6.59 -48.21
CA ASN A 644 15.41 -6.75 -49.66
C ASN A 644 16.06 -8.05 -50.21
N ASP A 645 17.15 -8.54 -49.61
CA ASP A 645 17.84 -9.78 -50.03
C ASP A 645 17.66 -10.88 -48.99
N LEU A 646 16.89 -11.92 -49.33
CA LEU A 646 16.64 -13.11 -48.52
C LEU A 646 17.92 -13.81 -48.06
N LYS A 647 18.98 -13.80 -48.88
CA LYS A 647 20.25 -14.49 -48.59
C LYS A 647 21.25 -13.59 -47.88
N TYR A 648 20.98 -12.30 -47.70
CA TYR A 648 21.93 -11.36 -47.12
C TYR A 648 22.36 -11.77 -45.71
N LEU A 649 21.40 -12.16 -44.85
CA LEU A 649 21.69 -12.57 -43.48
C LEU A 649 22.49 -13.87 -43.40
N GLU A 650 22.24 -14.81 -44.32
CA GLU A 650 22.98 -16.07 -44.41
C GLU A 650 24.43 -15.83 -44.84
N LYS A 651 24.64 -14.98 -45.86
CA LYS A 651 25.95 -14.54 -46.33
C LYS A 651 26.72 -13.79 -45.23
N LEU A 652 26.05 -12.89 -44.52
CA LEU A 652 26.64 -12.09 -43.45
C LEU A 652 27.14 -12.97 -42.31
N THR A 653 26.39 -14.02 -41.96
CA THR A 653 26.74 -14.92 -40.84
C THR A 653 27.61 -16.10 -41.24
N GLY A 654 27.82 -16.34 -42.55
CA GLY A 654 28.53 -17.51 -43.05
C GLY A 654 27.74 -18.82 -42.87
N LEU A 655 26.41 -18.72 -42.81
CA LEU A 655 25.48 -19.86 -42.84
C LEU A 655 25.39 -20.46 -44.24
N ASP A 656 25.47 -19.63 -45.28
CA ASP A 656 25.52 -20.06 -46.68
C ASP A 656 26.66 -21.07 -46.94
N LYS A 657 27.87 -20.76 -46.46
CA LYS A 657 29.02 -21.66 -46.54
C LYS A 657 28.81 -22.95 -45.77
N LEU A 658 28.13 -22.89 -44.62
CA LEU A 658 27.82 -24.07 -43.82
C LEU A 658 26.84 -24.99 -44.53
N PHE A 659 25.85 -24.42 -45.24
CA PHE A 659 24.93 -25.20 -46.07
C PHE A 659 25.66 -25.84 -47.25
N GLU A 660 26.53 -25.10 -47.95
CA GLU A 660 27.34 -25.65 -49.04
C GLU A 660 28.28 -26.77 -48.57
N GLU A 661 28.91 -26.62 -47.40
CA GLU A 661 29.74 -27.66 -46.77
C GLU A 661 28.90 -28.89 -46.38
N GLY A 662 27.70 -28.68 -45.83
CA GLY A 662 26.77 -29.74 -45.47
C GLY A 662 26.24 -30.51 -46.68
N GLU A 663 25.88 -29.82 -47.77
CA GLU A 663 25.45 -30.45 -49.02
C GLU A 663 26.58 -31.27 -49.65
N LYS A 664 27.81 -30.76 -49.65
CA LYS A 664 28.99 -31.54 -50.09
C LYS A 664 29.20 -32.78 -49.24
N ALA A 665 29.14 -32.64 -47.92
CA ALA A 665 29.29 -33.77 -47.02
C ALA A 665 28.19 -34.83 -47.24
N LEU A 666 26.94 -34.42 -47.52
CA LEU A 666 25.82 -35.32 -47.86
C LEU A 666 26.00 -36.00 -49.22
N GLN A 667 26.57 -35.32 -50.21
CA GLN A 667 26.91 -35.89 -51.51
C GLN A 667 28.07 -36.90 -51.41
N ASP A 668 28.98 -36.70 -50.45
CA ASP A 668 30.09 -37.61 -50.17
C ASP A 668 29.67 -38.85 -49.36
N VAL A 669 28.45 -38.87 -48.78
CA VAL A 669 27.85 -40.09 -48.20
C VAL A 669 27.16 -40.88 -49.32
N GLU A 670 27.92 -41.72 -50.01
CA GLU A 670 27.36 -42.78 -50.86
C GLU A 670 26.41 -43.66 -50.01
N TRP A 671 25.15 -43.73 -50.43
CA TRP A 671 24.21 -44.71 -49.93
C TRP A 671 24.74 -46.07 -50.35
N ILE A 672 25.15 -46.90 -49.38
CA ILE A 672 25.35 -48.32 -49.62
C ILE A 672 23.96 -48.84 -49.98
N GLU A 673 23.67 -48.96 -51.28
CA GLU A 673 22.59 -49.81 -51.76
C GLU A 673 22.94 -51.22 -51.26
N GLU A 674 22.14 -51.73 -50.32
CA GLU A 674 22.18 -53.14 -49.96
C GLU A 674 21.92 -53.92 -51.25
N GLU A 675 22.98 -54.55 -51.79
CA GLU A 675 22.84 -55.59 -52.80
C GLU A 675 21.90 -56.65 -52.20
N GLU A 676 20.74 -56.84 -52.85
CA GLU A 676 19.86 -57.97 -52.59
C GLU A 676 20.67 -59.26 -52.81
N ASP A 677 21.09 -59.90 -51.72
CA ASP A 677 21.58 -61.27 -51.72
C ASP A 677 20.43 -62.21 -52.09
N ASP A 678 20.22 -62.38 -53.40
CA ASP A 678 19.58 -63.55 -53.99
C ASP A 678 20.48 -64.79 -53.78
N GLU A 679 20.31 -65.51 -52.67
CA GLU A 679 20.56 -66.96 -52.58
C GLU A 679 20.04 -67.55 -51.24
N PHE A 680 18.84 -68.15 -51.24
CA PHE A 680 18.57 -69.58 -50.96
C PHE A 680 17.08 -69.91 -50.86
#